data_AF-A0A8E5HX50-F1
#
_entry.id   AF-A0A8E5HX50-F1
#
_cell.length_a   1.000
_cell.length_b   1.000
_cell.length_c   1.000
_cell.angle_alpha   90.00
_cell.angle_beta   90.00
_cell.angle_gamma   90.00
#
_symmetry.space_group_name_H-M   'P 1'
#
loop_
_entity.id
_entity.type
_entity.pdbx_description
1 polymer ?
#
loop_
_entity_poly.entity_id
_entity_poly.type
_entity_poly.pdbx_seq_one_letter_code
_entity_poly.pdbx_strand_id
1 'polypeptide(L)'
;MNYLARKRSAVSVESSWNAPLTELPWYRWWLSQQIRSQPQRLLLLGLPNVEGIDDSNGAAELILPLLERVKDLVAAQESATVDSITDALAGLGMLSVNDRCEAYQSAKQLVFAALGWLTMLYKPNLSNFTAGEFAILDETDGYRGGSQVCLVQLPHSSKQDLPSFLLGFGLMLPPRDYCVVDAPDDKKMFQKTKAITAKDFNAHVLTKVCGLRIQWVDCLSCHLELDRHSGTLFLFRYPSFCVSTLGRRKQSGTKQPPDDVIHRCGLQESGTIDIPWASQRDIVELLKEILLSYRLLFGQSSQSRHLFRQLQPFAGIPSQGHDQFLPLICGKSKCPCPVTLVERDEYDMAGDFPHLRSRLVLLNSYASGKRPRSILQLWRDKRDSTAWIAFWSVLIFGSASIFLRVLQTAFQILQFVQGLKQEVNKLPRFPRQAEHRQITPSAEETGDLNSTAHLSPGKLIRPSSCSPTRLQFAMAVHAVQVFKLGIETQFERLTETEKRYAHHMARAAWLGARIILRQVSPEASSIFDFITELHRSCSCNWNSLLGSDLSSVQLQALLTYMATFLSNVGNYYGSGDQKFIPNVDKAALHKLTARSTVLEELYQNMSWDMHAMPPFNLGFPSDTAQSSYYPGDAVGESDANAVSKILEQNTIFPENTRLEKTNQGFDVLIASVETGVAAQFPLPSGQEGHVRLVKGDHSSDLQRICAELKEASRYAANELQKSLISAYIESFEAGSLDAYRKSQRLWVQDKAPRVENIFGFVEPYRDPQGIRAEFEAVVAIADDVETLLLTKLVDNSARFIRRLPWATPENDGKGPFEKSLFEPPDFSSIHALAYCSSIIFPGINLPNYNDIRQEDGFKNVIISNRMIAESQAMQYPFVQESEAEQFKKHKFQAYYWWVVLHELLGHGTGQMMVESADGVFNFDAENPPINPLDGKPISTWYKPGQTWTGQFGDLATTVDECRAELVGAYLMDDPELLALFGFTDSSEICAEDLTYNLYLQLGVDGLRGLSNFNVQSNKWGQAHSRAHFAILKCLLQSGGGVVTVTHSRLEQSLKVRVDRAKIRTHGKPALGNMLLHLHMFRCTADVQGCRTYYEKLSSVEGEHLEWRETVLATKPPPLIFAQANTFLDGDTVTLKEYEPTVEGVIASWAERQV
;
A
#
# COMPACT_ATOMS: atom_id res chain seq x y z
N MET A 1 -25.26 -13.65 -63.46
CA MET A 1 -25.93 -14.85 -64.01
C MET A 1 -25.60 -16.04 -63.12
N ASN A 2 -26.66 -16.67 -62.59
CA ASN A 2 -26.77 -17.99 -61.93
C ASN A 2 -25.51 -18.71 -61.43
N TYR A 3 -25.41 -18.92 -60.11
CA TYR A 3 -24.81 -20.15 -59.58
C TYR A 3 -25.60 -20.70 -58.39
N LEU A 4 -25.77 -22.02 -58.44
CA LEU A 4 -26.73 -22.85 -57.76
C LEU A 4 -26.48 -23.03 -56.26
N ALA A 5 -27.60 -23.22 -55.55
CA ALA A 5 -27.67 -23.70 -54.18
C ALA A 5 -26.88 -25.00 -53.96
N ARG A 6 -26.00 -25.00 -52.96
CA ARG A 6 -25.58 -26.20 -52.23
C ARG A 6 -26.08 -26.12 -50.80
N LYS A 7 -27.11 -26.94 -50.51
CA LYS A 7 -27.53 -27.33 -49.16
C LYS A 7 -26.30 -27.78 -48.35
N ARG A 8 -25.90 -27.03 -47.32
CA ARG A 8 -25.13 -27.58 -46.20
C ARG A 8 -26.14 -28.23 -45.24
N SER A 9 -26.05 -29.54 -45.10
CA SER A 9 -26.82 -30.32 -44.13
C SER A 9 -26.55 -29.78 -42.72
N ALA A 10 -27.61 -29.49 -41.96
CA ALA A 10 -27.52 -29.28 -40.53
C ALA A 10 -27.01 -30.57 -39.87
N VAL A 11 -25.72 -30.58 -39.55
CA VAL A 11 -25.09 -31.58 -38.68
C VAL A 11 -25.84 -31.54 -37.35
N SER A 12 -26.42 -32.65 -36.91
CA SER A 12 -27.15 -32.70 -35.63
C SER A 12 -26.20 -32.35 -34.49
N VAL A 13 -26.68 -31.63 -33.47
CA VAL A 13 -25.85 -31.22 -32.32
C VAL A 13 -25.10 -32.42 -31.69
N GLU A 14 -25.72 -33.61 -31.69
CA GLU A 14 -25.14 -34.87 -31.20
C GLU A 14 -23.94 -35.39 -32.03
N SER A 15 -23.88 -35.09 -33.33
CA SER A 15 -22.77 -35.49 -34.21
C SER A 15 -21.55 -34.55 -34.15
N SER A 16 -21.71 -33.35 -33.57
CA SER A 16 -20.65 -32.34 -33.46
C SER A 16 -19.66 -32.56 -32.30
N TRP A 17 -19.99 -33.39 -31.30
CA TRP A 17 -19.19 -33.52 -30.07
C TRP A 17 -17.92 -34.36 -30.21
N ASN A 18 -17.83 -35.17 -31.27
CA ASN A 18 -16.63 -35.94 -31.60
C ASN A 18 -15.75 -35.21 -32.62
N ALA A 19 -16.08 -33.97 -32.97
CA ALA A 19 -15.26 -33.17 -33.88
C ALA A 19 -13.94 -32.76 -33.20
N PRO A 20 -12.83 -32.67 -33.94
CA PRO A 20 -11.60 -31.99 -33.51
C PRO A 20 -11.87 -30.62 -32.88
N LEU A 21 -11.06 -30.23 -31.88
CA LEU A 21 -11.12 -28.89 -31.26
C LEU A 21 -11.14 -27.76 -32.30
N THR A 22 -10.27 -27.85 -33.31
CA THR A 22 -10.17 -26.90 -34.41
C THR A 22 -11.40 -26.87 -35.34
N GLU A 23 -12.31 -27.84 -35.25
CA GLU A 23 -13.57 -27.87 -35.99
C GLU A 23 -14.76 -27.37 -35.15
N LEU A 24 -14.59 -27.14 -33.85
CA LEU A 24 -15.63 -26.58 -33.00
C LEU A 24 -15.86 -25.09 -33.36
N PRO A 25 -17.11 -24.69 -33.69
CA PRO A 25 -17.40 -23.31 -34.12
C PRO A 25 -17.00 -22.25 -33.09
N TRP A 26 -17.23 -22.53 -31.80
CA TRP A 26 -16.86 -21.62 -30.72
C TRP A 26 -15.35 -21.48 -30.58
N TYR A 27 -14.59 -22.56 -30.82
CA TYR A 27 -13.15 -22.53 -30.69
C TYR A 27 -12.50 -21.71 -31.80
N ARG A 28 -12.99 -21.82 -33.06
CA ARG A 28 -12.50 -20.96 -34.15
C ARG A 28 -12.75 -19.48 -33.89
N TRP A 29 -13.93 -19.15 -33.38
CA TRP A 29 -14.25 -17.78 -32.99
C TRP A 29 -13.36 -17.32 -31.83
N TRP A 30 -13.24 -18.13 -30.77
CA TRP A 30 -12.44 -17.83 -29.58
C TRP A 30 -10.97 -17.65 -29.94
N LEU A 31 -10.39 -18.55 -30.74
CA LEU A 31 -9.02 -18.50 -31.25
C LEU A 31 -8.77 -17.22 -32.04
N SER A 32 -9.73 -16.82 -32.89
CA SER A 32 -9.62 -15.55 -33.64
C SER A 32 -9.55 -14.34 -32.70
N GLN A 33 -10.32 -14.34 -31.60
CA GLN A 33 -10.22 -13.29 -30.58
C GLN A 33 -8.89 -13.34 -29.82
N GLN A 34 -8.39 -14.54 -29.50
CA GLN A 34 -7.10 -14.69 -28.82
C GLN A 34 -5.94 -14.19 -29.69
N ILE A 35 -5.96 -14.47 -30.99
CA ILE A 35 -4.95 -13.98 -31.93
C ILE A 35 -5.00 -12.46 -32.02
N ARG A 36 -6.21 -11.87 -32.11
CA ARG A 36 -6.41 -10.42 -32.15
C ARG A 36 -5.97 -9.70 -30.88
N SER A 37 -6.03 -10.37 -29.73
CA SER A 37 -5.60 -9.77 -28.46
C SER A 37 -4.08 -9.78 -28.27
N GLN A 38 -3.31 -10.44 -29.15
CA GLN A 38 -1.86 -10.45 -29.09
C GLN A 38 -1.22 -9.35 -29.94
N PRO A 39 0.01 -8.91 -29.63
CA PRO A 39 0.76 -7.98 -30.46
C PRO A 39 0.92 -8.44 -31.90
N GLN A 40 0.64 -7.54 -32.85
CA GLN A 40 0.84 -7.80 -34.28
C GLN A 40 2.27 -8.24 -34.61
N ARG A 41 3.27 -7.74 -33.86
CA ARG A 41 4.69 -8.12 -34.04
C ARG A 41 4.94 -9.63 -33.92
N LEU A 42 4.16 -10.37 -33.11
CA LEU A 42 4.34 -11.82 -32.97
C LEU A 42 4.05 -12.55 -34.29
N LEU A 43 3.05 -12.08 -35.03
CA LEU A 43 2.62 -12.66 -36.29
C LEU A 43 3.50 -12.16 -37.44
N LEU A 44 3.83 -10.85 -37.45
CA LEU A 44 4.67 -10.24 -38.48
C LEU A 44 6.13 -10.72 -38.43
N LEU A 45 6.71 -10.90 -37.23
CA LEU A 45 8.10 -11.33 -37.08
C LEU A 45 8.22 -12.85 -36.97
N GLY A 46 7.21 -13.52 -36.43
CA GLY A 46 7.22 -14.95 -36.17
C GLY A 46 6.79 -15.82 -37.36
N LEU A 47 5.99 -15.32 -38.30
CA LEU A 47 5.55 -16.09 -39.48
C LEU A 47 6.16 -15.54 -40.78
N PRO A 48 6.53 -16.40 -41.73
CA PRO A 48 7.01 -15.97 -43.04
C PRO A 48 5.88 -15.40 -43.91
N ASN A 49 6.16 -14.30 -44.63
CA ASN A 49 5.30 -13.72 -45.67
C ASN A 49 3.90 -13.24 -45.21
N VAL A 50 3.78 -12.71 -43.98
CA VAL A 50 2.53 -12.10 -43.48
C VAL A 50 2.58 -10.57 -43.67
N GLU A 51 1.90 -10.05 -44.69
CA GLU A 51 1.78 -8.61 -44.97
C GLU A 51 0.46 -8.06 -44.39
N GLY A 52 0.37 -7.99 -43.06
CA GLY A 52 -0.80 -7.43 -42.36
C GLY A 52 -2.01 -8.38 -42.27
N ILE A 53 -2.80 -8.23 -41.21
CA ILE A 53 -4.02 -9.03 -40.97
C ILE A 53 -5.21 -8.11 -41.22
N ASP A 54 -5.93 -8.37 -42.31
CA ASP A 54 -7.16 -7.65 -42.65
C ASP A 54 -8.30 -8.05 -41.68
N ASP A 55 -9.20 -7.11 -41.35
CA ASP A 55 -10.17 -7.19 -40.23
C ASP A 55 -11.24 -8.31 -40.34
N SER A 56 -11.19 -9.13 -41.40
CA SER A 56 -12.12 -10.23 -41.64
C SER A 56 -11.76 -11.52 -40.87
N ASN A 57 -12.67 -12.49 -40.85
CA ASN A 57 -12.61 -13.75 -40.08
C ASN A 57 -11.43 -14.72 -40.42
N GLY A 58 -10.39 -14.26 -41.13
CA GLY A 58 -9.30 -15.09 -41.66
C GLY A 58 -8.11 -15.35 -40.70
N ALA A 59 -8.03 -14.66 -39.56
CA ALA A 59 -6.87 -14.77 -38.65
C ALA A 59 -6.65 -16.19 -38.10
N ALA A 60 -7.71 -16.94 -37.79
CA ALA A 60 -7.58 -18.33 -37.36
C ALA A 60 -7.03 -19.24 -38.48
N GLU A 61 -7.48 -19.06 -39.74
CA GLU A 61 -7.00 -19.88 -40.86
C GLU A 61 -5.50 -19.72 -41.12
N LEU A 62 -4.93 -18.57 -40.77
CA LEU A 62 -3.50 -18.29 -40.88
C LEU A 62 -2.66 -19.07 -39.85
N ILE A 63 -3.19 -19.29 -38.65
CA ILE A 63 -2.50 -19.94 -37.53
C ILE A 63 -2.81 -21.44 -37.42
N LEU A 64 -3.94 -21.92 -37.96
CA LEU A 64 -4.31 -23.34 -37.88
C LEU A 64 -3.23 -24.31 -38.37
N PRO A 65 -2.54 -24.09 -39.50
CA PRO A 65 -1.45 -24.97 -39.92
C PRO A 65 -0.28 -25.02 -38.92
N LEU A 66 0.01 -23.89 -38.25
CA LEU A 66 1.01 -23.82 -37.19
C LEU A 66 0.58 -24.66 -35.98
N LEU A 67 -0.69 -24.54 -35.55
CA LEU A 67 -1.21 -25.31 -34.41
C LEU A 67 -1.20 -26.83 -34.67
N GLU A 68 -1.58 -27.25 -35.88
CA GLU A 68 -1.50 -28.66 -36.29
C GLU A 68 -0.06 -29.17 -36.23
N ARG A 69 0.91 -28.38 -36.71
CA ARG A 69 2.31 -28.78 -36.66
C ARG A 69 2.88 -28.78 -35.23
N VAL A 70 2.55 -27.79 -34.40
CA VAL A 70 2.92 -27.77 -32.97
C VAL A 70 2.40 -29.04 -32.29
N LYS A 71 1.16 -29.43 -32.57
CA LYS A 71 0.57 -30.67 -32.07
C LYS A 71 1.38 -31.91 -32.48
N ASP A 72 1.74 -32.03 -33.76
CA ASP A 72 2.53 -33.16 -34.26
C ASP A 72 3.91 -33.23 -33.59
N LEU A 73 4.58 -32.08 -33.41
CA LEU A 73 5.90 -32.00 -32.79
C LEU A 73 5.87 -32.38 -31.30
N VAL A 74 4.86 -31.89 -30.56
CA VAL A 74 4.65 -32.25 -29.16
C VAL A 74 4.34 -33.75 -29.02
N ALA A 75 3.63 -34.34 -29.98
CA ALA A 75 3.34 -35.78 -29.96
C ALA A 75 4.57 -36.64 -30.30
N ALA A 76 5.48 -36.14 -31.15
CA ALA A 76 6.65 -36.87 -31.63
C ALA A 76 7.86 -36.84 -30.68
N GLN A 77 7.97 -35.83 -29.81
CA GLN A 77 9.10 -35.66 -28.88
C GLN A 77 8.79 -36.27 -27.51
N GLU A 78 9.74 -37.01 -26.91
CA GLU A 78 9.58 -37.56 -25.56
C GLU A 78 9.63 -36.49 -24.47
N SER A 79 10.48 -35.47 -24.62
CA SER A 79 10.63 -34.32 -23.72
C SER A 79 10.70 -33.04 -24.55
N ALA A 80 9.53 -32.53 -24.95
CA ALA A 80 9.44 -31.31 -25.74
C ALA A 80 9.71 -30.08 -24.85
N THR A 81 10.38 -29.08 -25.42
CA THR A 81 10.59 -27.76 -24.82
C THR A 81 10.04 -26.69 -25.78
N VAL A 82 9.81 -25.47 -25.30
CA VAL A 82 9.39 -24.37 -26.20
C VAL A 82 10.48 -24.12 -27.25
N ASP A 83 11.76 -24.23 -26.87
CA ASP A 83 12.90 -24.08 -27.77
C ASP A 83 12.95 -25.20 -28.83
N SER A 84 12.82 -26.47 -28.44
CA SER A 84 12.89 -27.59 -29.38
C SER A 84 11.76 -27.57 -30.41
N ILE A 85 10.57 -27.10 -30.02
CA ILE A 85 9.44 -26.91 -30.93
C ILE A 85 9.71 -25.72 -31.87
N THR A 86 10.21 -24.61 -31.33
CA THR A 86 10.53 -23.40 -32.12
C THR A 86 11.59 -23.72 -33.18
N ASP A 87 12.67 -24.42 -32.80
CA ASP A 87 13.76 -24.78 -33.71
C ASP A 87 13.29 -25.75 -34.81
N ALA A 88 12.44 -26.72 -34.47
CA ALA A 88 11.87 -27.64 -35.45
C ALA A 88 10.96 -26.92 -36.46
N LEU A 89 10.12 -25.99 -36.00
CA LEU A 89 9.24 -25.20 -36.86
C LEU A 89 10.02 -24.22 -37.74
N ALA A 90 11.08 -23.62 -37.22
CA ALA A 90 12.02 -22.81 -37.96
C ALA A 90 12.71 -23.61 -39.08
N GLY A 91 13.21 -24.82 -38.77
CA GLY A 91 13.81 -25.72 -39.75
C GLY A 91 12.86 -26.16 -40.87
N LEU A 92 11.55 -26.19 -40.60
CA LEU A 92 10.50 -26.44 -41.59
C LEU A 92 10.08 -25.20 -42.37
N GLY A 93 10.68 -24.04 -42.09
CA GLY A 93 10.31 -22.76 -42.72
C GLY A 93 8.92 -22.27 -42.34
N MET A 94 8.36 -22.73 -41.21
CA MET A 94 7.03 -22.30 -40.71
C MET A 94 7.12 -21.12 -39.75
N LEU A 95 8.28 -20.90 -39.13
CA LEU A 95 8.58 -19.72 -38.33
C LEU A 95 9.73 -18.92 -38.97
N SER A 96 9.64 -17.60 -38.88
CA SER A 96 10.70 -16.68 -39.31
C SER A 96 11.69 -16.48 -38.16
N VAL A 97 12.92 -16.96 -38.35
CA VAL A 97 14.03 -16.85 -37.40
C VAL A 97 15.25 -16.19 -38.03
N ASN A 98 15.03 -15.08 -38.75
CA ASN A 98 16.11 -14.27 -39.33
C ASN A 98 17.19 -13.95 -38.26
N ASP A 99 18.43 -13.60 -38.66
CA ASP A 99 19.61 -13.32 -37.77
C ASP A 99 19.41 -12.19 -36.71
N ARG A 100 18.18 -11.77 -36.45
CA ARG A 100 17.78 -10.82 -35.42
C ARG A 100 17.25 -11.58 -34.20
N CYS A 101 17.84 -11.30 -33.03
CA CYS A 101 17.42 -11.84 -31.73
C CYS A 101 15.89 -11.70 -31.48
N GLU A 102 15.29 -10.58 -31.90
CA GLU A 102 13.87 -10.28 -31.74
C GLU A 102 12.92 -11.23 -32.50
N ALA A 103 13.31 -11.69 -33.69
CA ALA A 103 12.49 -12.60 -34.49
C ALA A 103 12.42 -13.98 -33.84
N TYR A 104 13.55 -14.47 -33.34
CA TYR A 104 13.62 -15.73 -32.61
C TYR A 104 12.83 -15.68 -31.29
N GLN A 105 12.89 -14.57 -30.54
CA GLN A 105 12.06 -14.42 -29.33
C GLN A 105 10.56 -14.37 -29.66
N SER A 106 10.18 -13.67 -30.73
CA SER A 106 8.78 -13.62 -31.19
C SER A 106 8.28 -15.00 -31.61
N ALA A 107 9.13 -15.81 -32.24
CA ALA A 107 8.84 -17.18 -32.61
C ALA A 107 8.59 -18.06 -31.37
N LYS A 108 9.43 -17.96 -30.32
CA LYS A 108 9.21 -18.65 -29.04
C LYS A 108 7.90 -18.24 -28.38
N GLN A 109 7.64 -16.94 -28.33
CA GLN A 109 6.41 -16.38 -27.75
C GLN A 109 5.16 -16.86 -28.52
N LEU A 110 5.26 -17.03 -29.85
CA LEU A 110 4.18 -17.58 -30.67
C LEU A 110 3.96 -19.07 -30.40
N VAL A 111 5.03 -19.86 -30.21
CA VAL A 111 4.92 -21.28 -29.79
C VAL A 111 4.29 -21.39 -28.40
N PHE A 112 4.69 -20.54 -27.45
CA PHE A 112 4.05 -20.44 -26.14
C PHE A 112 2.55 -20.11 -26.26
N ALA A 113 2.19 -19.11 -27.06
CA ALA A 113 0.79 -18.77 -27.31
C ALA A 113 0.01 -19.95 -27.91
N ALA A 114 0.59 -20.65 -28.88
CA ALA A 114 0.01 -21.85 -29.50
C ALA A 114 -0.25 -22.97 -28.49
N LEU A 115 0.67 -23.21 -27.55
CA LEU A 115 0.49 -24.20 -26.48
C LEU A 115 -0.66 -23.80 -25.55
N GLY A 116 -0.77 -22.54 -25.16
CA GLY A 116 -1.91 -22.03 -24.39
C GLY A 116 -3.24 -22.24 -25.12
N TRP A 117 -3.30 -21.92 -26.41
CA TRP A 117 -4.51 -22.07 -27.22
C TRP A 117 -4.91 -23.53 -27.47
N LEU A 118 -3.95 -24.44 -27.62
CA LEU A 118 -4.20 -25.88 -27.83
C LEU A 118 -4.64 -26.59 -26.56
N THR A 119 -4.13 -26.16 -25.40
CA THR A 119 -4.39 -26.82 -24.11
C THR A 119 -5.52 -26.14 -23.32
N MET A 120 -5.82 -24.88 -23.62
CA MET A 120 -6.70 -24.01 -22.84
C MET A 120 -6.31 -23.90 -21.35
N LEU A 121 -5.09 -24.28 -20.97
CA LEU A 121 -4.62 -24.17 -19.59
C LEU A 121 -4.43 -22.71 -19.18
N TYR A 122 -4.06 -21.85 -20.14
CA TYR A 122 -3.88 -20.43 -19.92
C TYR A 122 -4.15 -19.63 -21.21
N LYS A 123 -4.34 -18.32 -21.06
CA LYS A 123 -4.35 -17.37 -22.16
C LYS A 123 -3.03 -16.58 -22.16
N PRO A 124 -2.33 -16.45 -23.29
CA PRO A 124 -1.11 -15.64 -23.35
C PRO A 124 -1.45 -14.15 -23.22
N ASN A 125 -0.62 -13.40 -22.51
CA ASN A 125 -0.69 -11.95 -22.36
C ASN A 125 0.64 -11.30 -22.76
N LEU A 126 0.91 -11.20 -24.05
CA LEU A 126 2.22 -10.77 -24.55
C LEU A 126 2.26 -9.28 -24.94
N SER A 127 1.18 -8.54 -24.65
CA SER A 127 0.99 -7.14 -25.06
C SER A 127 1.99 -6.16 -24.45
N ASN A 128 2.47 -6.45 -23.24
CA ASN A 128 3.35 -5.57 -22.47
C ASN A 128 4.82 -6.06 -22.40
N PHE A 129 5.18 -7.16 -23.07
CA PHE A 129 6.44 -7.87 -22.83
C PHE A 129 7.34 -7.98 -24.06
N THR A 130 8.19 -6.96 -24.27
CA THR A 130 9.04 -6.87 -25.46
C THR A 130 10.36 -7.64 -25.40
N ALA A 131 10.79 -8.10 -24.21
CA ALA A 131 12.12 -8.68 -23.99
C ALA A 131 12.17 -10.22 -24.02
N GLY A 132 11.12 -10.89 -24.50
CA GLY A 132 11.07 -12.34 -24.71
C GLY A 132 10.51 -13.14 -23.52
N GLU A 133 9.89 -12.48 -22.54
CA GLU A 133 9.21 -13.16 -21.43
C GLU A 133 7.95 -13.91 -21.90
N PHE A 134 7.55 -14.92 -21.11
CA PHE A 134 6.31 -15.66 -21.30
C PHE A 134 5.32 -15.24 -20.22
N ALA A 135 4.20 -14.64 -20.61
CA ALA A 135 3.22 -14.12 -19.67
C ALA A 135 1.83 -14.69 -19.95
N ILE A 136 1.10 -15.03 -18.88
CA ILE A 136 -0.29 -15.47 -18.92
C ILE A 136 -1.24 -14.38 -18.42
N LEU A 137 -2.44 -14.34 -18.98
CA LEU A 137 -3.51 -13.42 -18.59
C LEU A 137 -4.10 -13.85 -17.24
N ASP A 138 -4.34 -12.87 -16.38
CA ASP A 138 -5.08 -13.05 -15.14
C ASP A 138 -6.59 -13.12 -15.41
N GLU A 139 -7.19 -14.30 -15.30
CA GLU A 139 -8.66 -14.46 -15.41
C GLU A 139 -9.37 -14.57 -14.05
N THR A 140 -8.61 -14.49 -12.96
CA THR A 140 -9.13 -14.62 -11.59
C THR A 140 -9.14 -13.29 -10.83
N ASP A 141 -9.10 -12.15 -11.54
CA ASP A 141 -9.22 -10.80 -11.00
C ASP A 141 -8.28 -10.52 -9.82
N GLY A 142 -7.00 -10.88 -9.95
CA GLY A 142 -5.98 -10.70 -8.91
C GLY A 142 -5.92 -11.84 -7.88
N TYR A 143 -6.88 -12.78 -7.88
CA TYR A 143 -6.83 -13.95 -7.00
C TYR A 143 -5.81 -14.98 -7.52
N ARG A 144 -4.64 -15.04 -6.89
CA ARG A 144 -3.59 -16.03 -7.17
C ARG A 144 -3.85 -17.32 -6.38
N GLY A 145 -4.91 -18.03 -6.77
CA GLY A 145 -5.30 -19.31 -6.19
C GLY A 145 -4.21 -20.39 -6.28
N GLY A 146 -4.53 -21.60 -5.83
CA GLY A 146 -3.54 -22.68 -5.73
C GLY A 146 -2.91 -23.15 -7.05
N SER A 147 -3.51 -22.79 -8.20
CA SER A 147 -3.05 -23.19 -9.54
C SER A 147 -2.21 -22.19 -10.30
N GLN A 148 -2.10 -20.93 -9.85
CA GLN A 148 -1.37 -19.88 -10.58
C GLN A 148 -0.57 -19.02 -9.60
N VAL A 149 0.71 -19.36 -9.48
CA VAL A 149 1.66 -18.76 -8.53
C VAL A 149 2.44 -17.62 -9.19
N CYS A 150 2.70 -17.70 -10.49
CA CYS A 150 3.44 -16.71 -11.24
C CYS A 150 2.78 -16.44 -12.60
N LEU A 151 2.57 -15.17 -12.95
CA LEU A 151 1.99 -14.82 -14.26
C LEU A 151 3.03 -14.67 -15.36
N VAL A 152 4.31 -14.52 -15.02
CA VAL A 152 5.39 -14.22 -15.97
C VAL A 152 6.57 -15.13 -15.70
N GLN A 153 7.13 -15.72 -16.75
CA GLN A 153 8.37 -16.47 -16.69
C GLN A 153 9.42 -15.87 -17.61
N LEU A 154 10.68 -15.94 -17.15
CA LEU A 154 11.83 -15.39 -17.84
C LEU A 154 12.15 -16.16 -19.13
N PRO A 155 12.79 -15.54 -20.14
CA PRO A 155 13.01 -16.16 -21.45
C PRO A 155 13.74 -17.50 -21.40
N HIS A 156 14.65 -17.70 -20.43
CA HIS A 156 15.42 -18.95 -20.30
C HIS A 156 14.59 -20.16 -19.85
N SER A 157 13.38 -19.95 -19.30
CA SER A 157 12.47 -21.04 -18.89
C SER A 157 12.02 -21.91 -20.07
N SER A 158 12.03 -21.36 -21.29
CA SER A 158 11.70 -22.06 -22.54
C SER A 158 12.52 -23.32 -22.84
N LYS A 159 13.67 -23.47 -22.17
CA LYS A 159 14.57 -24.63 -22.28
C LYS A 159 14.15 -25.81 -21.38
N GLN A 160 13.25 -25.58 -20.44
CA GLN A 160 12.71 -26.64 -19.59
C GLN A 160 11.73 -27.50 -20.39
N ASP A 161 11.54 -28.73 -19.95
CA ASP A 161 10.48 -29.58 -20.49
C ASP A 161 9.09 -28.97 -20.23
N LEU A 162 8.11 -29.28 -21.07
CA LEU A 162 6.77 -28.70 -20.96
C LEU A 162 6.16 -28.82 -19.55
N PRO A 163 6.25 -29.96 -18.83
CA PRO A 163 5.73 -30.05 -17.47
C PRO A 163 6.39 -29.06 -16.51
N SER A 164 7.72 -28.97 -16.48
CA SER A 164 8.44 -28.05 -15.58
C SER A 164 8.22 -26.59 -15.97
N PHE A 165 8.23 -26.30 -17.27
CA PHE A 165 7.93 -24.98 -17.79
C PHE A 165 6.52 -24.54 -17.38
N LEU A 166 5.50 -25.39 -17.52
CA LEU A 166 4.14 -25.02 -17.13
C LEU A 166 3.96 -24.92 -15.61
N LEU A 167 4.64 -25.77 -14.84
CA LEU A 167 4.66 -25.69 -13.37
C LEU A 167 5.23 -24.34 -12.88
N GLY A 168 6.14 -23.72 -13.64
CA GLY A 168 6.66 -22.39 -13.34
C GLY A 168 5.60 -21.28 -13.28
N PHE A 169 4.43 -21.48 -13.89
CA PHE A 169 3.27 -20.57 -13.77
C PHE A 169 2.36 -20.91 -12.58
N GLY A 170 2.55 -22.08 -11.95
CA GLY A 170 1.72 -22.61 -10.86
C GLY A 170 1.13 -23.99 -11.19
N LEU A 171 0.37 -24.55 -10.25
CA LEU A 171 -0.21 -25.89 -10.34
C LEU A 171 -1.43 -25.97 -11.29
N MET A 172 -1.22 -25.73 -12.59
CA MET A 172 -2.29 -25.76 -13.59
C MET A 172 -2.88 -27.16 -13.82
N LEU A 173 -2.06 -28.20 -13.64
CA LEU A 173 -2.44 -29.60 -13.75
C LEU A 173 -2.17 -30.31 -12.42
N PRO A 174 -3.16 -30.36 -11.51
CA PRO A 174 -2.97 -30.92 -10.18
C PRO A 174 -2.74 -32.44 -10.24
N PRO A 175 -1.77 -32.97 -9.48
CA PRO A 175 -1.60 -34.40 -9.32
C PRO A 175 -2.73 -35.00 -8.49
N ARG A 176 -2.83 -36.33 -8.56
CA ARG A 176 -3.84 -37.10 -7.83
C ARG A 176 -3.71 -36.93 -6.32
N ASP A 177 -4.83 -36.70 -5.63
CA ASP A 177 -4.96 -36.65 -4.17
C ASP A 177 -4.01 -35.65 -3.47
N TYR A 178 -3.68 -34.56 -4.15
CA TYR A 178 -2.77 -33.53 -3.64
C TYR A 178 -3.52 -32.37 -2.97
N CYS A 179 -3.02 -31.94 -1.81
CA CYS A 179 -3.54 -30.78 -1.09
C CYS A 179 -2.74 -29.55 -1.49
N VAL A 180 -3.38 -28.63 -2.23
CA VAL A 180 -2.74 -27.43 -2.78
C VAL A 180 -2.49 -26.35 -1.71
N VAL A 181 -3.13 -26.47 -0.53
CA VAL A 181 -3.10 -25.43 0.52
C VAL A 181 -2.18 -25.83 1.65
N ASP A 182 -1.35 -24.88 2.10
CA ASP A 182 -0.38 -25.11 3.17
C ASP A 182 -0.91 -24.92 4.59
N ALA A 183 -2.02 -24.18 4.75
CA ALA A 183 -2.62 -23.88 6.04
C ALA A 183 -2.98 -25.15 6.83
N PRO A 184 -2.62 -25.25 8.13
CA PRO A 184 -2.87 -26.44 8.94
C PRO A 184 -4.34 -26.83 9.03
N ASP A 185 -5.25 -25.84 9.12
CA ASP A 185 -6.68 -26.08 9.19
C ASP A 185 -7.24 -26.64 7.88
N ASP A 186 -6.78 -26.13 6.73
CA ASP A 186 -7.20 -26.61 5.42
C ASP A 186 -6.65 -28.02 5.15
N LYS A 187 -5.41 -28.32 5.56
CA LYS A 187 -4.83 -29.69 5.54
C LYS A 187 -5.65 -30.66 6.40
N LYS A 188 -6.06 -30.23 7.60
CA LYS A 188 -6.94 -31.00 8.49
C LYS A 188 -8.32 -31.22 7.86
N MET A 189 -8.89 -30.22 7.19
CA MET A 189 -10.16 -30.36 6.49
C MET A 189 -10.07 -31.25 5.26
N PHE A 190 -8.98 -31.20 4.50
CA PHE A 190 -8.68 -32.09 3.38
C PHE A 190 -8.66 -33.57 3.82
N GLN A 191 -8.08 -33.85 4.99
CA GLN A 191 -8.08 -35.18 5.59
C GLN A 191 -9.45 -35.59 6.16
N LYS A 192 -10.20 -34.65 6.74
CA LYS A 192 -11.49 -34.91 7.41
C LYS A 192 -12.67 -35.07 6.44
N THR A 193 -12.69 -34.31 5.34
CA THR A 193 -13.81 -34.29 4.40
C THR A 193 -13.73 -35.47 3.46
N LYS A 194 -14.43 -36.56 3.80
CA LYS A 194 -14.44 -37.80 3.01
C LYS A 194 -15.45 -37.77 1.88
N ALA A 195 -16.63 -37.20 2.11
CA ALA A 195 -17.72 -37.22 1.14
C ALA A 195 -18.52 -35.91 1.11
N ILE A 196 -19.17 -35.65 -0.01
CA ILE A 196 -20.06 -34.50 -0.23
C ILE A 196 -21.39 -34.99 -0.82
N THR A 197 -22.50 -34.50 -0.27
CA THR A 197 -23.86 -34.84 -0.72
C THR A 197 -24.36 -33.82 -1.75
N ALA A 198 -24.80 -34.27 -2.93
CA ALA A 198 -25.26 -33.39 -4.03
C ALA A 198 -26.47 -32.52 -3.65
N LYS A 199 -27.28 -32.97 -2.69
CA LYS A 199 -28.44 -32.24 -2.16
C LYS A 199 -28.04 -30.97 -1.42
N ASP A 200 -26.97 -31.03 -0.64
CA ASP A 200 -26.51 -29.95 0.24
C ASP A 200 -25.38 -29.13 -0.38
N PHE A 201 -24.76 -29.67 -1.43
CA PHE A 201 -23.67 -29.06 -2.17
C PHE A 201 -23.97 -28.97 -3.67
N ASN A 202 -24.60 -27.87 -4.07
CA ASN A 202 -24.92 -27.55 -5.46
C ASN A 202 -24.95 -26.04 -5.67
N ALA A 203 -24.90 -25.58 -6.92
CA ALA A 203 -24.80 -24.16 -7.26
C ALA A 203 -25.95 -23.31 -6.70
N HIS A 204 -27.17 -23.85 -6.58
CA HIS A 204 -28.27 -23.12 -5.96
C HIS A 204 -28.01 -22.85 -4.48
N VAL A 205 -27.58 -23.86 -3.72
CA VAL A 205 -27.23 -23.71 -2.30
C VAL A 205 -26.03 -22.77 -2.15
N LEU A 206 -24.96 -22.99 -2.91
CA LEU A 206 -23.76 -22.17 -2.84
C LEU A 206 -24.05 -20.69 -3.10
N THR A 207 -24.83 -20.37 -4.14
CA THR A 207 -25.12 -18.96 -4.48
C THR A 207 -26.22 -18.35 -3.61
N LYS A 208 -27.36 -19.03 -3.43
CA LYS A 208 -28.54 -18.44 -2.76
C LYS A 208 -28.52 -18.56 -1.25
N VAL A 209 -27.79 -19.53 -0.70
CA VAL A 209 -27.66 -19.73 0.75
C VAL A 209 -26.31 -19.23 1.25
N CYS A 210 -25.21 -19.62 0.58
CA CYS A 210 -23.86 -19.27 1.04
C CYS A 210 -23.36 -17.90 0.52
N GLY A 211 -24.10 -17.25 -0.38
CA GLY A 211 -23.75 -15.93 -0.91
C GLY A 211 -22.61 -15.94 -1.93
N LEU A 212 -22.30 -17.10 -2.51
CA LEU A 212 -21.22 -17.27 -3.47
C LEU A 212 -21.57 -16.66 -4.84
N ARG A 213 -20.61 -15.99 -5.48
CA ARG A 213 -20.71 -15.48 -6.86
C ARG A 213 -20.02 -16.45 -7.81
N ILE A 214 -20.59 -16.66 -8.99
CA ILE A 214 -20.00 -17.51 -10.03
C ILE A 214 -19.48 -16.62 -11.15
N GLN A 215 -18.19 -16.77 -11.45
CA GLN A 215 -17.52 -16.12 -12.57
C GLN A 215 -17.12 -17.15 -13.60
N TRP A 216 -17.52 -16.95 -14.84
CA TRP A 216 -17.13 -17.83 -15.94
C TRP A 216 -15.76 -17.40 -16.46
N VAL A 217 -14.87 -18.34 -16.75
CA VAL A 217 -13.48 -18.10 -17.21
C VAL A 217 -13.16 -18.96 -18.43
N ASP A 218 -12.20 -18.54 -19.26
CA ASP A 218 -11.79 -19.27 -20.46
C ASP A 218 -10.71 -20.32 -20.17
N CYS A 219 -9.92 -20.16 -19.11
CA CYS A 219 -8.84 -21.09 -18.77
C CYS A 219 -9.35 -22.31 -17.99
N LEU A 220 -8.96 -23.50 -18.44
CA LEU A 220 -9.27 -24.79 -17.82
C LEU A 220 -8.67 -24.88 -16.40
N SER A 221 -7.45 -24.35 -16.21
CA SER A 221 -6.74 -24.41 -14.93
C SER A 221 -7.51 -23.72 -13.81
N CYS A 222 -8.32 -22.71 -14.11
CA CYS A 222 -9.08 -21.91 -13.14
C CYS A 222 -10.38 -22.60 -12.65
N HIS A 223 -10.75 -23.76 -13.21
CA HIS A 223 -12.02 -24.40 -12.89
C HIS A 223 -12.14 -24.84 -11.41
N LEU A 224 -13.14 -24.32 -10.70
CA LEU A 224 -13.35 -24.48 -9.25
C LEU A 224 -12.31 -23.78 -8.36
N GLU A 225 -11.52 -22.84 -8.87
CA GLU A 225 -10.79 -21.92 -7.99
C GLU A 225 -11.79 -21.06 -7.19
N LEU A 226 -11.52 -20.86 -5.90
CA LEU A 226 -12.39 -20.13 -4.99
C LEU A 226 -11.61 -19.01 -4.30
N ASP A 227 -11.94 -17.77 -4.65
CA ASP A 227 -11.57 -16.64 -3.83
C ASP A 227 -12.48 -16.59 -2.59
N ARG A 228 -11.93 -17.01 -1.44
CA ARG A 228 -12.64 -17.01 -0.15
C ARG A 228 -12.97 -15.61 0.35
N HIS A 229 -12.18 -14.60 -0.03
CA HIS A 229 -12.35 -13.22 0.41
C HIS A 229 -13.53 -12.58 -0.32
N SER A 230 -13.51 -12.57 -1.65
CA SER A 230 -14.62 -12.01 -2.44
C SER A 230 -15.84 -12.96 -2.56
N GLY A 231 -15.67 -14.23 -2.17
CA GLY A 231 -16.70 -15.26 -2.30
C GLY A 231 -16.99 -15.63 -3.76
N THR A 232 -15.98 -15.63 -4.63
CA THR A 232 -16.12 -15.85 -6.07
C THR A 232 -15.57 -17.21 -6.47
N LEU A 233 -16.40 -18.03 -7.15
CA LEU A 233 -16.03 -19.31 -7.73
C LEU A 233 -15.84 -19.18 -9.24
N PHE A 234 -14.68 -19.56 -9.72
CA PHE A 234 -14.34 -19.50 -11.14
C PHE A 234 -14.70 -20.82 -11.85
N LEU A 235 -15.45 -20.76 -12.95
CA LEU A 235 -15.91 -21.94 -13.71
C LEU A 235 -15.53 -21.84 -15.19
N PHE A 236 -14.83 -22.86 -15.69
CA PHE A 236 -14.40 -22.97 -17.09
C PHE A 236 -15.56 -23.08 -18.11
N ARG A 237 -15.73 -22.10 -18.99
CA ARG A 237 -16.95 -21.98 -19.81
C ARG A 237 -17.05 -22.89 -21.05
N TYR A 238 -16.04 -23.71 -21.37
CA TYR A 238 -16.01 -24.53 -22.61
C TYR A 238 -15.87 -26.06 -22.38
N PRO A 239 -16.81 -26.73 -21.70
CA PRO A 239 -16.72 -28.16 -21.38
C PRO A 239 -16.68 -29.09 -22.61
N SER A 240 -17.08 -28.64 -23.81
CA SER A 240 -16.89 -29.42 -25.03
C SER A 240 -15.41 -29.64 -25.38
N PHE A 241 -14.50 -28.80 -24.89
CA PHE A 241 -13.05 -29.05 -24.96
C PHE A 241 -12.70 -30.39 -24.30
N CYS A 242 -13.15 -30.63 -23.07
CA CYS A 242 -12.90 -31.88 -22.35
C CYS A 242 -13.46 -33.09 -23.13
N VAL A 243 -14.65 -32.94 -23.70
CA VAL A 243 -15.30 -33.99 -24.49
C VAL A 243 -14.53 -34.31 -25.77
N SER A 244 -14.17 -33.29 -26.56
CA SER A 244 -13.38 -33.45 -27.79
C SER A 244 -12.05 -34.15 -27.52
N THR A 245 -11.35 -33.70 -26.47
CA THR A 245 -10.05 -34.25 -26.04
C THR A 245 -10.17 -35.72 -25.57
N LEU A 246 -11.26 -36.09 -24.89
CA LEU A 246 -11.51 -37.47 -24.45
C LEU A 246 -12.03 -38.40 -25.57
N GLY A 247 -12.79 -37.87 -26.53
CA GLY A 247 -13.47 -38.62 -27.59
C GLY A 247 -12.53 -39.30 -28.61
N ARG A 248 -11.33 -38.74 -28.81
CA ARG A 248 -10.30 -39.29 -29.72
C ARG A 248 -9.77 -40.68 -29.33
N ARG A 249 -10.07 -41.15 -28.12
CA ARG A 249 -9.69 -42.49 -27.62
C ARG A 249 -10.36 -43.66 -28.36
N LYS A 250 -11.51 -43.46 -29.02
CA LYS A 250 -12.28 -44.56 -29.64
C LYS A 250 -11.85 -44.95 -31.06
N GLN A 251 -11.03 -44.15 -31.76
CA GLN A 251 -10.67 -44.41 -33.16
C GLN A 251 -9.40 -45.24 -33.35
N SER A 252 -8.50 -45.30 -32.36
CA SER A 252 -7.28 -46.11 -32.42
C SER A 252 -7.41 -47.33 -31.50
N GLY A 253 -7.57 -48.52 -32.07
CA GLY A 253 -7.69 -49.79 -31.34
C GLY A 253 -6.39 -50.28 -30.68
N THR A 254 -5.38 -49.43 -30.48
CA THR A 254 -4.08 -49.79 -29.91
C THR A 254 -3.91 -49.25 -28.49
N LYS A 255 -3.17 -50.01 -27.65
CA LYS A 255 -2.79 -49.64 -26.26
C LYS A 255 -1.69 -48.56 -26.25
N GLN A 256 -1.85 -47.44 -26.97
CA GLN A 256 -0.91 -46.32 -26.92
C GLN A 256 -1.40 -45.20 -25.96
N PRO A 257 -0.47 -44.48 -25.30
CA PRO A 257 -0.79 -43.35 -24.42
C PRO A 257 -1.46 -42.19 -25.19
N PRO A 258 -2.15 -41.28 -24.48
CA PRO A 258 -2.98 -40.24 -25.10
C PRO A 258 -2.20 -39.27 -26.02
N ASP A 259 -2.77 -38.99 -27.19
CA ASP A 259 -2.12 -38.29 -28.32
C ASP A 259 -2.50 -36.79 -28.49
N ASP A 260 -3.10 -36.15 -27.46
CA ASP A 260 -3.40 -34.71 -27.52
C ASP A 260 -2.41 -33.87 -26.69
N VAL A 261 -2.19 -32.61 -27.09
CA VAL A 261 -1.12 -31.73 -26.56
C VAL A 261 -1.18 -31.61 -25.04
N ILE A 262 -2.38 -31.43 -24.48
CA ILE A 262 -2.58 -31.31 -23.03
C ILE A 262 -2.08 -32.54 -22.27
N HIS A 263 -2.20 -33.75 -22.82
CA HIS A 263 -1.72 -34.95 -22.13
C HIS A 263 -0.19 -35.04 -22.14
N ARG A 264 0.45 -34.52 -23.19
CA ARG A 264 1.92 -34.43 -23.29
C ARG A 264 2.51 -33.36 -22.37
N CYS A 265 1.68 -32.47 -21.81
CA CYS A 265 2.06 -31.59 -20.72
C CYS A 265 2.13 -32.29 -19.35
N GLY A 266 1.73 -33.57 -19.24
CA GLY A 266 1.83 -34.36 -18.00
C GLY A 266 3.16 -35.11 -17.86
N LEU A 267 3.51 -35.48 -16.62
CA LEU A 267 4.71 -36.26 -16.33
C LEU A 267 4.64 -37.67 -16.95
N GLN A 268 5.79 -38.18 -17.39
CA GLN A 268 5.95 -39.57 -17.81
C GLN A 268 6.12 -40.49 -16.59
N GLU A 269 5.59 -41.72 -16.65
CA GLU A 269 5.73 -42.74 -15.61
C GLU A 269 7.13 -43.39 -15.64
N SER A 270 8.19 -42.61 -15.37
CA SER A 270 9.54 -43.15 -15.11
C SER A 270 10.06 -42.49 -13.83
N GLY A 271 10.10 -43.27 -12.75
CA GLY A 271 10.37 -42.75 -11.41
C GLY A 271 11.72 -42.06 -11.31
N THR A 272 11.75 -40.88 -10.68
CA THR A 272 12.80 -40.38 -9.76
C THR A 272 12.68 -38.90 -9.35
N ILE A 273 11.54 -38.21 -9.47
CA ILE A 273 11.35 -36.87 -8.85
C ILE A 273 9.89 -36.69 -8.36
N ASP A 274 9.71 -36.35 -7.08
CA ASP A 274 8.41 -35.95 -6.48
C ASP A 274 8.02 -34.53 -6.93
N ILE A 275 7.75 -34.35 -8.22
CA ILE A 275 7.20 -33.10 -8.74
C ILE A 275 5.69 -33.15 -8.53
N PRO A 276 5.06 -32.15 -7.86
CA PRO A 276 3.62 -32.11 -7.70
C PRO A 276 2.95 -31.70 -9.02
N TRP A 277 2.87 -32.62 -9.98
CA TRP A 277 2.26 -32.38 -11.30
C TRP A 277 1.54 -33.63 -11.81
N ALA A 278 0.43 -33.42 -12.55
CA ALA A 278 -0.35 -34.53 -13.09
C ALA A 278 0.46 -35.40 -14.07
N SER A 279 0.31 -36.73 -13.97
CA SER A 279 0.75 -37.63 -15.02
C SER A 279 -0.17 -37.56 -16.24
N GLN A 280 0.27 -38.13 -17.37
CA GLN A 280 -0.58 -38.21 -18.57
C GLN A 280 -1.91 -38.94 -18.32
N ARG A 281 -1.94 -39.89 -17.37
CA ARG A 281 -3.17 -40.62 -16.97
C ARG A 281 -4.06 -39.76 -16.07
N ASP A 282 -3.46 -39.00 -15.16
CA ASP A 282 -4.18 -38.10 -14.24
C ASP A 282 -4.97 -37.04 -15.01
N ILE A 283 -4.40 -36.50 -16.10
CA ILE A 283 -5.05 -35.51 -16.97
C ILE A 283 -6.35 -36.06 -17.56
N VAL A 284 -6.39 -37.34 -17.96
CA VAL A 284 -7.60 -37.99 -18.48
C VAL A 284 -8.71 -38.01 -17.42
N GLU A 285 -8.36 -38.31 -16.17
CA GLU A 285 -9.33 -38.35 -15.07
C GLU A 285 -9.74 -36.94 -14.64
N LEU A 286 -8.82 -35.97 -14.59
CA LEU A 286 -9.12 -34.55 -14.34
C LEU A 286 -10.16 -34.00 -15.34
N LEU A 287 -10.02 -34.28 -16.64
CA LEU A 287 -10.98 -33.83 -17.64
C LEU A 287 -12.38 -34.43 -17.42
N LYS A 288 -12.47 -35.67 -16.92
CA LYS A 288 -13.76 -36.28 -16.53
C LYS A 288 -14.31 -35.67 -15.25
N GLU A 289 -13.46 -35.37 -14.27
CA GLU A 289 -13.85 -34.69 -13.03
C GLU A 289 -14.45 -33.31 -13.30
N ILE A 290 -13.86 -32.55 -14.23
CA ILE A 290 -14.40 -31.24 -14.66
C ILE A 290 -15.80 -31.41 -15.28
N LEU A 291 -16.04 -32.46 -16.07
CA LEU A 291 -17.38 -32.74 -16.60
C LEU A 291 -18.35 -33.18 -15.49
N LEU A 292 -17.89 -34.00 -14.54
CA LEU A 292 -18.69 -34.48 -13.43
C LEU A 292 -19.04 -33.35 -12.46
N SER A 293 -18.16 -32.38 -12.24
CA SER A 293 -18.41 -31.22 -11.37
C SER A 293 -19.58 -30.37 -11.88
N TYR A 294 -19.76 -30.24 -13.20
CA TYR A 294 -20.94 -29.57 -13.78
C TYR A 294 -22.24 -30.31 -13.46
N ARG A 295 -22.20 -31.64 -13.41
CA ARG A 295 -23.35 -32.46 -13.01
C ARG A 295 -23.66 -32.31 -11.53
N LEU A 296 -22.64 -32.32 -10.68
CA LEU A 296 -22.74 -32.07 -9.24
C LEU A 296 -23.31 -30.67 -8.94
N LEU A 297 -22.71 -29.63 -9.51
CA LEU A 297 -23.11 -28.24 -9.23
C LEU A 297 -24.47 -27.88 -9.83
N PHE A 298 -24.75 -28.33 -11.06
CA PHE A 298 -25.95 -27.89 -11.80
C PHE A 298 -26.88 -29.04 -12.19
N GLY A 299 -26.34 -30.07 -12.84
CA GLY A 299 -27.11 -31.10 -13.52
C GLY A 299 -28.12 -31.85 -12.64
N GLN A 300 -27.72 -32.23 -11.42
CA GLN A 300 -28.51 -33.07 -10.52
C GLN A 300 -29.66 -32.29 -9.84
N SER A 301 -29.48 -31.01 -9.53
CA SER A 301 -30.47 -30.19 -8.82
C SER A 301 -31.38 -29.38 -9.76
N SER A 302 -32.70 -29.55 -9.66
CA SER A 302 -33.66 -28.78 -10.46
C SER A 302 -33.55 -27.27 -10.26
N GLN A 303 -33.23 -26.85 -9.04
CA GLN A 303 -33.06 -25.45 -8.67
C GLN A 303 -31.77 -24.88 -9.25
N SER A 304 -30.69 -25.66 -9.26
CA SER A 304 -29.44 -25.26 -9.91
C SER A 304 -29.58 -25.19 -11.42
N ARG A 305 -30.33 -26.09 -12.06
CA ARG A 305 -30.65 -26.00 -13.49
C ARG A 305 -31.43 -24.73 -13.84
N HIS A 306 -32.34 -24.30 -12.98
CA HIS A 306 -33.05 -23.03 -13.15
C HIS A 306 -32.11 -21.83 -12.97
N LEU A 307 -31.26 -21.85 -11.93
CA LEU A 307 -30.24 -20.84 -11.69
C LEU A 307 -29.30 -20.69 -12.89
N PHE A 308 -28.82 -21.79 -13.46
CA PHE A 308 -27.91 -21.77 -14.61
C PHE A 308 -28.44 -20.95 -15.79
N ARG A 309 -29.76 -21.03 -16.07
CA ARG A 309 -30.40 -20.24 -17.15
C ARG A 309 -30.37 -18.74 -16.88
N GLN A 310 -30.17 -18.32 -15.64
CA GLN A 310 -30.05 -16.92 -15.23
C GLN A 310 -28.60 -16.43 -15.22
N LEU A 311 -27.61 -17.33 -15.15
CA LEU A 311 -26.19 -16.96 -14.98
C LEU A 311 -25.51 -16.41 -16.24
N GLN A 312 -26.14 -16.52 -17.42
CA GLN A 312 -25.66 -15.97 -18.70
C GLN A 312 -24.14 -16.21 -18.94
N PRO A 313 -23.68 -17.48 -19.06
CA PRO A 313 -22.26 -17.83 -19.14
C PRO A 313 -21.48 -17.21 -20.33
N PHE A 314 -22.20 -16.75 -21.35
CA PHE A 314 -21.65 -16.16 -22.57
C PHE A 314 -22.10 -14.71 -22.76
N ALA A 315 -22.38 -13.98 -21.67
CA ALA A 315 -22.73 -12.57 -21.75
C ALA A 315 -21.64 -11.78 -22.51
N GLY A 316 -22.04 -10.97 -23.50
CA GLY A 316 -21.11 -10.22 -24.35
C GLY A 316 -20.44 -11.02 -25.47
N ILE A 317 -20.67 -12.33 -25.56
CA ILE A 317 -20.11 -13.20 -26.60
C ILE A 317 -21.18 -13.49 -27.67
N PRO A 318 -20.89 -13.35 -28.98
CA PRO A 318 -21.83 -13.69 -30.04
C PRO A 318 -22.10 -15.20 -30.11
N SER A 319 -23.22 -15.61 -30.71
CA SER A 319 -23.64 -17.02 -30.73
C SER A 319 -22.62 -17.97 -31.36
N GLN A 320 -21.72 -17.49 -32.23
CA GLN A 320 -20.64 -18.33 -32.77
C GLN A 320 -19.64 -18.76 -31.69
N GLY A 321 -19.40 -17.92 -30.68
CA GLY A 321 -18.51 -18.19 -29.55
C GLY A 321 -19.13 -19.00 -28.41
N HIS A 322 -20.38 -19.47 -28.56
CA HIS A 322 -21.09 -20.19 -27.50
C HIS A 322 -20.78 -21.69 -27.58
N ASP A 323 -20.31 -22.27 -26.47
CA ASP A 323 -20.25 -23.72 -26.32
C ASP A 323 -21.67 -24.28 -26.13
N GLN A 324 -22.16 -24.96 -27.17
CA GLN A 324 -23.49 -25.56 -27.18
C GLN A 324 -23.63 -26.74 -26.21
N PHE A 325 -22.53 -27.29 -25.72
CA PHE A 325 -22.52 -28.39 -24.75
C PHE A 325 -22.71 -27.91 -23.30
N LEU A 326 -22.25 -26.71 -22.94
CA LEU A 326 -22.39 -26.18 -21.58
C LEU A 326 -23.87 -26.12 -21.12
N PRO A 327 -24.83 -25.60 -21.91
CA PRO A 327 -26.24 -25.64 -21.53
C PRO A 327 -26.83 -27.05 -21.42
N LEU A 328 -26.27 -28.03 -22.12
CA LEU A 328 -26.74 -29.42 -22.06
C LEU A 328 -26.28 -30.11 -20.78
N ILE A 329 -25.00 -29.98 -20.44
CA ILE A 329 -24.42 -30.61 -19.24
C ILE A 329 -24.94 -29.97 -17.96
N CYS A 330 -25.16 -28.65 -17.94
CA CYS A 330 -25.68 -27.94 -16.77
C CYS A 330 -27.22 -27.87 -16.72
N GLY A 331 -27.91 -27.78 -17.86
CA GLY A 331 -29.32 -27.39 -17.92
C GLY A 331 -30.32 -28.55 -18.06
N LYS A 332 -29.88 -29.78 -18.32
CA LYS A 332 -30.73 -30.97 -18.46
C LYS A 332 -30.58 -31.93 -17.28
N SER A 333 -31.68 -32.57 -16.85
CA SER A 333 -31.64 -33.57 -15.78
C SER A 333 -30.89 -34.84 -16.19
N LYS A 334 -31.03 -35.26 -17.45
CA LYS A 334 -30.19 -36.29 -18.08
C LYS A 334 -29.43 -35.65 -19.24
N CYS A 335 -28.10 -35.72 -19.21
CA CYS A 335 -27.25 -35.25 -20.29
C CYS A 335 -26.84 -36.44 -21.17
N PRO A 336 -27.03 -36.41 -22.50
CA PRO A 336 -26.45 -37.39 -23.42
C PRO A 336 -24.94 -37.13 -23.57
N CYS A 337 -24.17 -37.22 -22.49
CA CYS A 337 -22.72 -37.03 -22.54
C CYS A 337 -22.07 -38.20 -23.29
N PRO A 338 -21.19 -37.95 -24.29
CA PRO A 338 -20.49 -39.02 -25.00
C PRO A 338 -19.42 -39.72 -24.13
N VAL A 339 -19.07 -39.10 -22.99
CA VAL A 339 -18.21 -39.66 -21.94
C VAL A 339 -19.10 -40.18 -20.81
N THR A 340 -18.87 -41.41 -20.36
CA THR A 340 -19.59 -42.00 -19.23
C THR A 340 -19.23 -41.27 -17.93
N LEU A 341 -20.22 -40.60 -17.31
CA LEU A 341 -20.11 -39.94 -16.02
C LEU A 341 -20.94 -40.70 -14.98
N VAL A 342 -20.38 -40.95 -13.81
CA VAL A 342 -21.07 -41.67 -12.71
C VAL A 342 -21.61 -40.65 -11.72
N GLU A 343 -22.89 -40.32 -11.84
CA GLU A 343 -23.59 -39.43 -10.90
C GLU A 343 -23.98 -40.19 -9.63
N ARG A 344 -23.71 -39.60 -8.46
CA ARG A 344 -24.04 -40.16 -7.14
C ARG A 344 -24.82 -39.15 -6.30
N ASP A 345 -25.58 -39.65 -5.32
CA ASP A 345 -26.19 -38.78 -4.31
C ASP A 345 -25.15 -38.29 -3.29
N GLU A 346 -24.18 -39.13 -2.98
CA GLU A 346 -23.02 -38.86 -2.14
C GLU A 346 -21.75 -39.23 -2.92
N TYR A 347 -20.84 -38.26 -3.09
CA TYR A 347 -19.58 -38.43 -3.80
C TYR A 347 -18.44 -38.63 -2.81
N ASP A 348 -17.62 -39.66 -3.02
CA ASP A 348 -16.38 -39.86 -2.30
C ASP A 348 -15.30 -38.95 -2.90
N MET A 349 -14.70 -38.08 -2.09
CA MET A 349 -13.78 -37.06 -2.59
C MET A 349 -12.47 -37.65 -3.11
N ALA A 350 -11.97 -38.74 -2.52
CA ALA A 350 -10.74 -39.41 -2.97
C ALA A 350 -10.99 -40.35 -4.17
N GLY A 351 -12.19 -40.92 -4.26
CA GLY A 351 -12.58 -41.82 -5.34
C GLY A 351 -13.10 -41.12 -6.59
N ASP A 352 -14.09 -40.24 -6.42
CA ASP A 352 -14.82 -39.60 -7.52
C ASP A 352 -14.21 -38.26 -7.97
N PHE A 353 -13.47 -37.54 -7.09
CA PHE A 353 -12.82 -36.26 -7.41
C PHE A 353 -11.35 -36.14 -6.94
N PRO A 354 -10.47 -37.14 -7.15
CA PRO A 354 -9.11 -37.11 -6.61
C PRO A 354 -8.26 -35.89 -7.03
N HIS A 355 -8.51 -35.27 -8.19
CA HIS A 355 -7.73 -34.11 -8.67
C HIS A 355 -8.36 -32.77 -8.27
N LEU A 356 -9.70 -32.68 -8.31
CA LEU A 356 -10.45 -31.49 -7.87
C LEU A 356 -10.75 -31.50 -6.36
N ARG A 357 -10.31 -32.54 -5.63
CA ARG A 357 -10.56 -32.73 -4.19
C ARG A 357 -10.21 -31.51 -3.37
N SER A 358 -9.00 -30.96 -3.56
CA SER A 358 -8.55 -29.80 -2.79
C SER A 358 -9.50 -28.60 -2.97
N ARG A 359 -9.91 -28.32 -4.21
CA ARG A 359 -10.84 -27.24 -4.56
C ARG A 359 -12.24 -27.47 -4.01
N LEU A 360 -12.77 -28.70 -4.14
CA LEU A 360 -14.10 -29.05 -3.64
C LEU A 360 -14.17 -29.05 -2.11
N VAL A 361 -13.12 -29.50 -1.42
CA VAL A 361 -13.06 -29.45 0.05
C VAL A 361 -13.01 -28.01 0.55
N LEU A 362 -12.22 -27.15 -0.09
CA LEU A 362 -12.19 -25.72 0.25
C LEU A 362 -13.56 -25.06 0.04
N LEU A 363 -14.21 -25.37 -1.09
CA LEU A 363 -15.56 -24.89 -1.38
C LEU A 363 -16.59 -25.41 -0.37
N ASN A 364 -16.46 -26.66 0.09
CA ASN A 364 -17.33 -27.23 1.13
C ASN A 364 -17.08 -26.61 2.51
N SER A 365 -15.82 -26.34 2.84
CA SER A 365 -15.43 -25.61 4.05
C SER A 365 -16.02 -24.21 4.05
N TYR A 366 -15.88 -23.48 2.93
CA TYR A 366 -16.49 -22.16 2.74
C TYR A 366 -18.01 -22.20 2.94
N ALA A 367 -18.69 -23.16 2.30
CA ALA A 367 -20.14 -23.32 2.43
C ALA A 367 -20.54 -23.59 3.90
N SER A 368 -19.81 -24.48 4.58
CA SER A 368 -20.08 -24.90 5.96
C SER A 368 -19.83 -23.77 6.99
N GLY A 369 -18.87 -22.87 6.72
CA GLY A 369 -18.62 -21.68 7.55
C GLY A 369 -19.68 -20.58 7.43
N LYS A 370 -20.48 -20.57 6.35
CA LYS A 370 -21.50 -19.54 6.13
C LYS A 370 -22.85 -19.95 6.75
N ARG A 371 -23.24 -19.21 7.81
CA ARG A 371 -24.59 -19.27 8.39
C ARG A 371 -25.55 -18.32 7.67
N PRO A 372 -26.83 -18.70 7.49
CA PRO A 372 -27.84 -17.84 6.88
C PRO A 372 -28.05 -16.59 7.74
N ARG A 373 -27.95 -15.39 7.15
CA ARG A 373 -28.04 -14.09 7.85
C ARG A 373 -29.35 -13.34 7.63
N SER A 374 -30.16 -13.78 6.67
CA SER A 374 -31.49 -13.23 6.41
C SER A 374 -32.58 -14.28 6.60
N ILE A 375 -33.80 -13.84 6.93
CA ILE A 375 -34.98 -14.71 7.05
C ILE A 375 -35.20 -15.50 5.75
N LEU A 376 -34.97 -14.87 4.59
CA LEU A 376 -35.09 -15.53 3.29
C LEU A 376 -34.02 -16.61 3.06
N GLN A 377 -32.79 -16.41 3.54
CA GLN A 377 -31.73 -17.42 3.51
C GLN A 377 -32.01 -18.55 4.49
N LEU A 378 -32.46 -18.24 5.71
CA LEU A 378 -32.78 -19.23 6.73
C LEU A 378 -33.97 -20.11 6.32
N TRP A 379 -34.95 -19.52 5.62
CA TRP A 379 -36.05 -20.23 4.97
C TRP A 379 -35.60 -21.21 3.88
N ARG A 380 -34.52 -20.87 3.16
CA ARG A 380 -33.96 -21.67 2.06
C ARG A 380 -32.86 -22.65 2.49
N ASP A 381 -32.28 -22.48 3.67
CA ASP A 381 -31.20 -23.32 4.18
C ASP A 381 -31.74 -24.66 4.70
N LYS A 382 -31.60 -25.71 3.89
CA LYS A 382 -32.02 -27.08 4.22
C LYS A 382 -30.87 -27.98 4.68
N ARG A 383 -29.66 -27.41 4.86
CA ARG A 383 -28.46 -28.18 5.21
C ARG A 383 -28.50 -28.70 6.65
N ASP A 384 -29.20 -27.99 7.54
CA ASP A 384 -29.52 -28.42 8.90
C ASP A 384 -31.04 -28.53 9.07
N SER A 385 -31.56 -29.75 8.97
CA SER A 385 -32.99 -30.02 9.13
C SER A 385 -33.51 -29.65 10.51
N THR A 386 -32.67 -29.69 11.54
CA THR A 386 -33.07 -29.40 12.92
C THR A 386 -33.26 -27.89 13.12
N ALA A 387 -32.30 -27.09 12.65
CA ALA A 387 -32.40 -25.63 12.68
C ALA A 387 -33.56 -25.11 11.83
N TRP A 388 -33.81 -25.72 10.66
CA TRP A 388 -34.93 -25.36 9.79
C TRP A 388 -36.29 -25.65 10.43
N ILE A 389 -36.46 -26.81 11.08
CA ILE A 389 -37.69 -27.14 11.82
C ILE A 389 -37.88 -26.23 13.05
N ALA A 390 -36.79 -25.92 13.76
CA ALA A 390 -36.83 -25.00 14.91
C ALA A 390 -37.27 -23.59 14.49
N PHE A 391 -36.76 -23.07 13.37
CA PHE A 391 -37.19 -21.79 12.80
C PHE A 391 -38.70 -21.76 12.52
N TRP A 392 -39.23 -22.79 11.85
CA TRP A 392 -40.67 -22.87 11.58
C TRP A 392 -41.52 -23.03 12.83
N SER A 393 -41.02 -23.76 13.82
CA SER A 393 -41.69 -23.90 15.12
C SER A 393 -41.78 -22.54 15.81
N VAL A 394 -40.69 -21.77 15.88
CA VAL A 394 -40.69 -20.42 16.46
C VAL A 394 -41.59 -19.46 15.68
N LEU A 395 -41.61 -19.53 14.34
CA LEU A 395 -42.48 -18.69 13.52
C LEU A 395 -43.96 -18.97 13.82
N ILE A 396 -44.36 -20.25 13.87
CA ILE A 396 -45.74 -20.67 14.09
C ILE A 396 -46.18 -20.38 15.54
N PHE A 397 -45.40 -20.80 16.54
CA PHE A 397 -45.75 -20.59 17.96
C PHE A 397 -45.60 -19.11 18.39
N GLY A 398 -44.61 -18.40 17.85
CA GLY A 398 -44.39 -16.98 18.11
C GLY A 398 -45.49 -16.10 17.53
N SER A 399 -45.92 -16.35 16.28
CA SER A 399 -47.04 -15.62 15.68
C SER A 399 -48.37 -15.90 16.37
N ALA A 400 -48.63 -17.15 16.78
CA ALA A 400 -49.80 -17.50 17.60
C ALA A 400 -49.78 -16.78 18.97
N SER A 401 -48.62 -16.66 19.61
CA SER A 401 -48.46 -15.97 20.90
C SER A 401 -48.68 -14.46 20.80
N ILE A 402 -48.19 -13.83 19.73
CA ILE A 402 -48.43 -12.40 19.46
C ILE A 402 -49.91 -12.15 19.18
N PHE A 403 -50.55 -13.01 18.38
CA PHE A 403 -51.99 -12.92 18.10
C PHE A 403 -52.83 -13.04 19.39
N LEU A 404 -52.50 -14.01 20.25
CA LEU A 404 -53.16 -14.17 21.55
C LEU A 404 -52.96 -12.95 22.46
N ARG A 405 -51.75 -12.38 22.51
CA ARG A 405 -51.47 -11.16 23.28
C ARG A 405 -52.27 -9.96 22.79
N VAL A 406 -52.35 -9.75 21.48
CA VAL A 406 -53.17 -8.67 20.89
C VAL A 406 -54.64 -8.84 21.26
N LEU A 407 -55.15 -10.07 21.20
CA LEU A 407 -56.52 -10.40 21.62
C LEU A 407 -56.74 -10.07 23.12
N GLN A 408 -55.78 -10.43 23.96
CA GLN A 408 -55.81 -10.21 25.41
C GLN A 408 -55.77 -8.72 25.76
N THR A 409 -54.94 -7.94 25.07
CA THR A 409 -54.89 -6.48 25.22
C THR A 409 -56.19 -5.81 24.76
N ALA A 410 -56.79 -6.29 23.66
CA ALA A 410 -58.10 -5.79 23.23
C ALA A 410 -59.20 -6.05 24.29
N PHE A 411 -59.19 -7.23 24.92
CA PHE A 411 -60.10 -7.53 26.04
C PHE A 411 -59.84 -6.67 27.28
N GLN A 412 -58.59 -6.39 27.63
CA GLN A 412 -58.24 -5.49 28.75
C GLN A 412 -58.68 -4.04 28.49
N ILE A 413 -58.53 -3.55 27.26
CA ILE A 413 -59.01 -2.22 26.86
C ILE A 413 -60.55 -2.16 26.95
N LEU A 414 -61.25 -3.21 26.51
CA LEU A 414 -62.71 -3.31 26.65
C LEU A 414 -63.16 -3.29 28.12
N GLN A 415 -62.45 -3.99 29.00
CA GLN A 415 -62.72 -3.99 30.44
C GLN A 415 -62.44 -2.62 31.08
N PHE A 416 -61.36 -1.95 30.70
CA PHE A 416 -61.02 -0.61 31.19
C PHE A 416 -62.06 0.44 30.77
N VAL A 417 -62.53 0.37 29.52
CA VAL A 417 -63.60 1.26 29.01
C VAL A 417 -64.94 1.00 29.71
N GLN A 418 -65.22 -0.25 30.12
CA GLN A 418 -66.39 -0.56 30.95
C GLN A 418 -66.26 -0.06 32.39
N GLY A 419 -65.06 -0.11 32.98
CA GLY A 419 -64.76 0.41 34.32
C GLY A 419 -64.89 1.93 34.42
N LEU A 420 -64.40 2.67 33.42
CA LEU A 420 -64.53 4.13 33.36
C LEU A 420 -65.99 4.62 33.25
N LYS A 421 -66.91 3.80 32.73
CA LYS A 421 -68.34 4.12 32.71
C LYS A 421 -69.03 3.99 34.08
N GLN A 422 -68.42 3.31 35.06
CA GLN A 422 -69.02 3.09 36.38
C GLN A 422 -68.60 4.12 37.45
N GLU A 423 -67.45 4.79 37.30
CA GLU A 423 -66.94 5.72 38.34
C GLU A 423 -67.32 7.20 38.17
N VAL A 424 -68.00 7.61 37.09
CA VAL A 424 -68.36 9.03 36.87
C VAL A 424 -69.57 9.52 37.70
N ASN A 425 -70.24 8.65 38.47
CA ASN A 425 -71.55 8.98 39.08
C ASN A 425 -71.60 9.15 40.60
N LYS A 426 -70.47 9.33 41.32
CA LYS A 426 -70.54 9.64 42.77
C LYS A 426 -69.44 10.60 43.24
N LEU A 427 -69.85 11.85 43.54
CA LEU A 427 -69.17 12.80 44.43
C LEU A 427 -70.12 13.07 45.61
N PRO A 428 -69.64 13.29 46.85
CA PRO A 428 -69.38 14.69 47.28
C PRO A 428 -68.37 14.97 48.43
N ARG A 429 -67.84 16.23 48.38
CA ARG A 429 -67.53 17.25 49.44
C ARG A 429 -66.34 17.14 50.44
N PHE A 430 -65.54 18.23 50.41
CA PHE A 430 -64.50 18.81 51.32
C PHE A 430 -64.96 19.06 52.80
N PRO A 431 -64.15 19.51 53.83
CA PRO A 431 -62.85 20.27 53.79
C PRO A 431 -61.81 20.09 54.97
N ARG A 432 -60.71 20.90 54.92
CA ARG A 432 -59.88 21.58 55.98
C ARG A 432 -58.61 20.97 56.64
N GLN A 433 -57.51 21.75 56.47
CA GLN A 433 -56.51 22.31 57.45
C GLN A 433 -55.30 21.51 58.03
N ALA A 434 -54.15 22.23 58.00
CA ALA A 434 -52.98 22.27 58.91
C ALA A 434 -52.09 21.00 59.00
N GLU A 435 -50.78 20.97 59.28
CA GLU A 435 -49.86 21.87 60.01
C GLU A 435 -48.38 21.44 59.77
N HIS A 436 -47.45 22.17 60.40
CA HIS A 436 -45.98 22.24 60.32
C HIS A 436 -45.08 21.01 60.65
N ARG A 437 -43.79 21.17 60.25
CA ARG A 437 -42.48 20.97 60.97
C ARG A 437 -41.54 20.03 60.20
N GLN A 438 -40.20 20.13 60.18
CA GLN A 438 -39.10 21.05 60.57
C GLN A 438 -37.88 20.11 60.78
N ILE A 439 -36.66 20.57 60.43
CA ILE A 439 -35.38 20.33 61.18
C ILE A 439 -34.78 18.90 61.09
N THR A 440 -33.47 18.63 60.99
CA THR A 440 -32.19 19.25 60.60
C THR A 440 -31.16 18.08 60.58
N PRO A 441 -29.98 18.27 59.98
CA PRO A 441 -28.86 17.32 59.95
C PRO A 441 -27.86 17.52 61.12
N SER A 442 -26.98 16.54 61.34
CA SER A 442 -25.66 16.62 62.00
C SER A 442 -24.96 15.26 61.80
N ALA A 443 -23.64 15.07 61.81
CA ALA A 443 -22.48 15.85 62.23
C ALA A 443 -21.23 15.30 61.47
N GLU A 444 -20.25 16.12 61.06
CA GLU A 444 -18.94 16.37 61.73
C GLU A 444 -17.94 15.20 61.62
N GLU A 445 -16.61 15.33 61.45
CA GLU A 445 -15.64 16.38 61.81
C GLU A 445 -14.26 16.00 61.16
N THR A 446 -13.54 16.96 60.54
CA THR A 446 -12.23 17.59 60.92
C THR A 446 -10.90 16.88 60.55
N GLY A 447 -9.91 17.71 60.17
CA GLY A 447 -8.52 17.30 59.90
C GLY A 447 -7.68 18.38 59.22
N ASP A 448 -7.06 19.23 60.01
CA ASP A 448 -6.49 20.55 59.71
C ASP A 448 -4.97 20.57 59.30
N LEU A 449 -4.50 21.74 58.80
CA LEU A 449 -3.15 22.37 58.94
C LEU A 449 -2.00 22.27 57.88
N ASN A 450 -1.74 23.45 57.27
CA ASN A 450 -0.48 24.25 57.23
C ASN A 450 0.73 24.06 56.26
N SER A 451 0.97 25.15 55.51
CA SER A 451 2.21 25.98 55.41
C SER A 451 3.26 25.78 54.28
N THR A 452 3.30 26.80 53.41
CA THR A 452 4.44 27.61 52.85
C THR A 452 5.85 27.04 52.68
N ALA A 453 6.45 27.23 51.48
CA ALA A 453 7.79 27.84 51.32
C ALA A 453 8.05 28.32 49.86
N HIS A 454 8.55 29.56 49.73
CA HIS A 454 9.10 30.20 48.53
C HIS A 454 10.51 29.68 48.19
N LEU A 455 10.91 29.71 46.91
CA LEU A 455 12.30 29.97 46.46
C LEU A 455 12.30 30.47 45.00
N SER A 456 13.03 31.57 44.75
CA SER A 456 13.17 32.28 43.47
C SER A 456 14.27 31.66 42.57
N PRO A 457 14.21 31.76 41.22
CA PRO A 457 15.31 31.33 40.34
C PRO A 457 16.30 32.45 40.00
N GLY A 458 17.58 32.09 39.97
CA GLY A 458 18.72 32.94 39.62
C GLY A 458 18.95 33.10 38.11
N LYS A 459 19.65 34.20 37.77
CA LYS A 459 20.06 34.65 36.44
C LYS A 459 20.93 33.64 35.68
N LEU A 460 20.58 33.38 34.41
CA LEU A 460 21.45 32.72 33.43
C LEU A 460 22.40 33.70 32.71
N ILE A 461 23.62 33.21 32.47
CA ILE A 461 24.74 33.86 31.80
C ILE A 461 24.64 33.62 30.27
N ARG A 462 24.85 34.65 29.45
CA ARG A 462 24.89 34.58 27.97
C ARG A 462 26.26 34.10 27.45
N PRO A 463 26.35 33.24 26.42
CA PRO A 463 27.58 33.00 25.67
C PRO A 463 27.69 33.83 24.38
N SER A 464 28.91 33.86 23.86
CA SER A 464 29.57 34.84 23.00
C SER A 464 29.22 34.83 21.50
N SER A 465 29.35 36.02 20.91
CA SER A 465 29.02 36.43 19.54
C SER A 465 29.92 35.86 18.43
N CYS A 466 29.30 35.31 17.38
CA CYS A 466 29.89 35.16 16.05
C CYS A 466 29.66 36.47 15.25
N SER A 467 30.62 36.93 14.44
CA SER A 467 30.50 38.17 13.68
C SER A 467 29.34 38.11 12.66
N PRO A 468 28.52 39.18 12.50
CA PRO A 468 27.32 39.18 11.64
C PRO A 468 27.56 38.69 10.20
N THR A 469 28.70 39.05 9.60
CA THR A 469 29.06 38.69 8.22
C THR A 469 29.28 37.20 8.02
N ARG A 470 29.82 36.50 9.03
CA ARG A 470 30.10 35.05 8.98
C ARG A 470 28.82 34.23 9.15
N LEU A 471 27.88 34.72 9.94
CA LEU A 471 26.56 34.09 10.14
C LEU A 471 25.68 34.25 8.90
N GLN A 472 25.69 35.43 8.27
CA GLN A 472 24.99 35.69 7.01
C GLN A 472 25.47 34.77 5.89
N PHE A 473 26.78 34.59 5.77
CA PHE A 473 27.35 33.66 4.79
C PHE A 473 26.91 32.21 5.04
N ALA A 474 26.80 31.79 6.31
CA ALA A 474 26.41 30.43 6.67
C ALA A 474 24.91 30.12 6.43
N MET A 475 24.03 31.13 6.54
CA MET A 475 22.58 30.97 6.31
C MET A 475 22.18 31.22 4.85
N ALA A 476 23.05 31.82 4.05
CA ALA A 476 22.78 32.08 2.64
C ALA A 476 22.81 30.79 1.82
N VAL A 477 21.87 30.65 0.88
CA VAL A 477 21.88 29.54 -0.07
C VAL A 477 22.88 29.83 -1.18
N HIS A 478 23.93 29.01 -1.27
CA HIS A 478 25.00 29.17 -2.27
C HIS A 478 24.84 28.25 -3.49
N ALA A 479 24.32 27.04 -3.28
CA ALA A 479 24.18 26.03 -4.32
C ALA A 479 23.08 25.03 -3.94
N VAL A 480 22.57 24.33 -4.95
CA VAL A 480 21.62 23.22 -4.81
C VAL A 480 21.94 22.14 -5.84
N GLN A 481 21.48 20.92 -5.59
CA GLN A 481 21.44 19.86 -6.58
C GLN A 481 19.98 19.67 -7.00
N VAL A 482 19.70 19.83 -8.29
CA VAL A 482 18.33 19.74 -8.83
C VAL A 482 18.13 18.38 -9.47
N PHE A 483 17.04 17.71 -9.11
CA PHE A 483 16.64 16.43 -9.71
C PHE A 483 15.24 16.51 -10.28
N LYS A 484 14.98 15.69 -11.29
CA LYS A 484 13.64 15.53 -11.84
C LYS A 484 12.93 14.41 -11.07
N LEU A 485 11.72 14.68 -10.60
CA LEU A 485 10.86 13.65 -10.02
C LEU A 485 10.07 12.97 -11.14
N GLY A 486 10.72 12.02 -11.82
CA GLY A 486 10.17 11.39 -13.04
C GLY A 486 8.90 10.59 -12.78
N ILE A 487 7.90 10.74 -13.66
CA ILE A 487 6.56 10.13 -13.55
C ILE A 487 5.98 9.68 -14.90
N GLU A 488 6.55 10.14 -16.03
CA GLU A 488 6.02 9.90 -17.39
C GLU A 488 5.66 8.43 -17.65
N THR A 489 6.58 7.49 -17.37
CA THR A 489 6.37 6.06 -17.61
C THR A 489 5.16 5.49 -16.85
N GLN A 490 4.92 5.94 -15.61
CA GLN A 490 3.78 5.53 -14.82
C GLN A 490 2.50 6.24 -15.28
N PHE A 491 2.59 7.53 -15.63
CA PHE A 491 1.45 8.33 -16.11
C PHE A 491 0.88 7.83 -17.44
N GLU A 492 1.74 7.38 -18.37
CA GLU A 492 1.32 6.84 -19.67
C GLU A 492 0.51 5.54 -19.55
N ARG A 493 0.69 4.80 -18.45
CA ARG A 493 -0.05 3.55 -18.18
C ARG A 493 -1.48 3.79 -17.67
N LEU A 494 -1.80 5.00 -17.24
CA LEU A 494 -3.15 5.35 -16.81
C LEU A 494 -4.11 5.41 -17.99
N THR A 495 -5.35 4.96 -17.78
CA THR A 495 -6.47 5.23 -18.68
C THR A 495 -6.80 6.72 -18.69
N GLU A 496 -7.51 7.21 -19.70
CA GLU A 496 -7.90 8.63 -19.77
C GLU A 496 -8.77 9.06 -18.59
N THR A 497 -9.63 8.18 -18.06
CA THR A 497 -10.42 8.44 -16.85
C THR A 497 -9.50 8.60 -15.63
N GLU A 498 -8.51 7.72 -15.46
CA GLU A 498 -7.56 7.79 -14.35
C GLU A 498 -6.64 9.01 -14.47
N LYS A 499 -6.24 9.42 -15.69
CA LYS A 499 -5.48 10.66 -15.91
C LYS A 499 -6.28 11.89 -15.49
N ARG A 500 -7.59 11.92 -15.73
CA ARG A 500 -8.47 13.02 -15.26
C ARG A 500 -8.64 13.02 -13.75
N TYR A 501 -8.83 11.85 -13.17
CA TYR A 501 -8.83 11.68 -11.73
C TYR A 501 -7.52 12.23 -11.12
N ALA A 502 -6.38 11.77 -11.62
CA ALA A 502 -5.06 12.22 -11.20
C ALA A 502 -4.83 13.72 -11.42
N HIS A 503 -5.33 14.30 -12.52
CA HIS A 503 -5.25 15.73 -12.81
C HIS A 503 -5.95 16.56 -11.73
N HIS A 504 -7.24 16.32 -11.50
CA HIS A 504 -8.02 17.09 -10.53
C HIS A 504 -7.52 16.87 -9.09
N MET A 505 -7.10 15.65 -8.75
CA MET A 505 -6.43 15.40 -7.47
C MET A 505 -5.11 16.19 -7.37
N ALA A 506 -4.26 16.18 -8.39
CA ALA A 506 -2.99 16.93 -8.36
C ALA A 506 -3.22 18.45 -8.28
N ARG A 507 -4.24 18.97 -8.96
CA ARG A 507 -4.70 20.36 -8.82
C ARG A 507 -5.11 20.67 -7.39
N ALA A 508 -5.94 19.82 -6.78
CA ALA A 508 -6.35 19.94 -5.39
C ALA A 508 -5.14 19.95 -4.44
N ALA A 509 -4.14 19.08 -4.68
CA ALA A 509 -2.93 19.02 -3.86
C ALA A 509 -2.16 20.35 -3.89
N TRP A 510 -1.89 20.88 -5.09
CA TRP A 510 -1.10 22.10 -5.25
C TRP A 510 -1.77 23.36 -4.70
N LEU A 511 -3.10 23.43 -4.72
CA LEU A 511 -3.85 24.51 -4.08
C LEU A 511 -3.60 24.59 -2.56
N GLY A 512 -3.23 23.47 -1.94
CA GLY A 512 -2.80 23.40 -0.54
C GLY A 512 -1.49 24.12 -0.23
N ALA A 513 -0.65 24.45 -1.22
CA ALA A 513 0.63 25.12 -0.96
C ALA A 513 0.46 26.48 -0.25
N ARG A 514 -0.66 27.19 -0.49
CA ARG A 514 -1.00 28.44 0.20
C ARG A 514 -1.24 28.25 1.70
N ILE A 515 -1.76 27.08 2.09
CA ILE A 515 -1.94 26.70 3.49
C ILE A 515 -0.57 26.51 4.13
N ILE A 516 0.29 25.70 3.50
CA ILE A 516 1.66 25.42 3.99
C ILE A 516 2.46 26.72 4.15
N LEU A 517 2.46 27.61 3.15
CA LEU A 517 3.15 28.90 3.22
C LEU A 517 2.76 29.69 4.50
N ARG A 518 1.47 29.69 4.87
CA ARG A 518 0.98 30.35 6.09
C ARG A 518 1.25 29.57 7.37
N GLN A 519 1.54 28.28 7.29
CA GLN A 519 2.00 27.47 8.43
C GLN A 519 3.51 27.63 8.68
N VAL A 520 4.30 27.96 7.65
CA VAL A 520 5.77 28.14 7.76
C VAL A 520 6.14 29.47 8.42
N SER A 521 5.84 30.59 7.78
CA SER A 521 6.23 31.93 8.25
C SER A 521 5.30 33.03 7.74
N PRO A 522 5.16 34.15 8.46
CA PRO A 522 4.26 35.24 8.04
C PRO A 522 4.62 35.83 6.66
N GLU A 523 5.91 35.89 6.33
CA GLU A 523 6.42 36.48 5.10
C GLU A 523 6.37 35.54 3.88
N ALA A 524 6.21 34.23 4.08
CA ALA A 524 6.34 33.24 3.00
C ALA A 524 5.34 33.46 1.85
N SER A 525 4.10 33.85 2.14
CA SER A 525 3.11 34.13 1.08
C SER A 525 3.55 35.28 0.16
N SER A 526 4.07 36.37 0.75
CA SER A 526 4.59 37.52 0.00
C SER A 526 5.82 37.16 -0.83
N ILE A 527 6.71 36.30 -0.30
CA ILE A 527 7.88 35.79 -1.05
C ILE A 527 7.43 34.96 -2.25
N PHE A 528 6.47 34.04 -2.06
CA PHE A 528 5.93 33.24 -3.15
C PHE A 528 5.32 34.11 -4.26
N ASP A 529 4.52 35.10 -3.89
CA ASP A 529 3.89 36.01 -4.85
C ASP A 529 4.93 36.89 -5.57
N PHE A 530 5.98 37.32 -4.88
CA PHE A 530 7.07 38.07 -5.51
C PHE A 530 7.80 37.23 -6.56
N ILE A 531 8.11 35.97 -6.25
CA ILE A 531 8.75 35.05 -7.20
C ILE A 531 7.86 34.86 -8.44
N THR A 532 6.57 34.64 -8.22
CA THR A 532 5.60 34.41 -9.30
C THR A 532 5.40 35.64 -10.17
N GLU A 533 5.27 36.83 -9.57
CA GLU A 533 5.15 38.09 -10.28
C GLU A 533 6.45 38.44 -11.03
N LEU A 534 7.61 38.19 -10.44
CA LEU A 534 8.90 38.42 -11.09
C LEU A 534 9.04 37.53 -12.33
N HIS A 535 8.69 36.24 -12.23
CA HIS A 535 8.67 35.32 -13.36
C HIS A 535 7.78 35.81 -14.51
N ARG A 536 6.57 36.31 -14.19
CA ARG A 536 5.65 36.91 -15.19
C ARG A 536 6.23 38.16 -15.83
N SER A 537 6.77 39.09 -15.02
CA SER A 537 7.35 40.34 -15.52
C SER A 537 8.53 40.11 -16.49
N CYS A 538 9.21 38.98 -16.36
CA CYS A 538 10.32 38.59 -17.23
C CYS A 538 9.92 37.72 -18.42
N SER A 539 8.63 37.33 -18.55
CA SER A 539 8.15 36.40 -19.59
C SER A 539 9.00 35.12 -19.70
N CYS A 540 9.38 34.54 -18.55
CA CYS A 540 10.28 33.39 -18.44
C CYS A 540 11.72 33.62 -18.96
N ASN A 541 12.07 34.84 -19.39
CA ASN A 541 13.42 35.20 -19.85
C ASN A 541 14.20 35.89 -18.72
N TRP A 542 14.80 35.08 -17.84
CA TRP A 542 15.61 35.56 -16.71
C TRP A 542 16.81 36.42 -17.15
N ASN A 543 17.36 36.20 -18.33
CA ASN A 543 18.45 37.01 -18.87
C ASN A 543 18.05 38.47 -19.13
N SER A 544 16.74 38.76 -19.21
CA SER A 544 16.26 40.14 -19.27
C SER A 544 16.59 40.95 -18.01
N LEU A 545 16.94 40.30 -16.89
CA LEU A 545 17.36 40.93 -15.64
C LEU A 545 18.86 41.27 -15.59
N LEU A 546 19.62 40.94 -16.63
CA LEU A 546 21.06 41.22 -16.68
C LEU A 546 21.33 42.67 -17.13
N GLY A 547 22.33 43.32 -16.54
CA GLY A 547 22.76 44.67 -16.92
C GLY A 547 22.55 45.69 -15.80
N SER A 548 21.59 46.61 -15.95
CA SER A 548 21.25 47.62 -14.94
C SER A 548 20.71 47.01 -13.64
N ASP A 549 20.00 45.89 -13.77
CA ASP A 549 19.19 45.30 -12.71
C ASP A 549 20.06 44.36 -11.86
N LEU A 550 20.66 43.33 -12.46
CA LEU A 550 21.54 42.35 -11.81
C LEU A 550 22.80 41.99 -12.62
N SER A 551 23.85 41.57 -11.92
CA SER A 551 24.95 40.79 -12.52
C SER A 551 24.54 39.32 -12.71
N SER A 552 25.28 38.58 -13.56
CA SER A 552 25.04 37.14 -13.75
C SER A 552 25.15 36.32 -12.47
N VAL A 553 26.12 36.66 -11.61
CA VAL A 553 26.31 36.00 -10.31
C VAL A 553 25.12 36.26 -9.38
N GLN A 554 24.64 37.50 -9.32
CA GLN A 554 23.46 37.85 -8.50
C GLN A 554 22.18 37.20 -9.03
N LEU A 555 22.01 37.12 -10.36
CA LEU A 555 20.87 36.42 -10.95
C LEU A 555 20.88 34.93 -10.58
N GLN A 556 22.02 34.25 -10.72
CA GLN A 556 22.13 32.83 -10.35
C GLN A 556 21.85 32.60 -8.85
N ALA A 557 22.37 33.47 -7.98
CA ALA A 557 22.13 33.40 -6.54
C ALA A 557 20.64 33.60 -6.21
N LEU A 558 19.97 34.53 -6.89
CA LEU A 558 18.53 34.77 -6.74
C LEU A 558 17.72 33.55 -7.21
N LEU A 559 17.98 33.03 -8.41
CA LEU A 559 17.29 31.84 -8.95
C LEU A 559 17.47 30.62 -8.04
N THR A 560 18.67 30.45 -7.49
CA THR A 560 18.97 29.37 -6.54
C THR A 560 18.14 29.51 -5.26
N TYR A 561 18.05 30.71 -4.69
CA TYR A 561 17.18 30.98 -3.53
C TYR A 561 15.71 30.73 -3.86
N MET A 562 15.20 31.25 -4.98
CA MET A 562 13.80 31.11 -5.37
C MET A 562 13.42 29.65 -5.59
N ALA A 563 14.26 28.87 -6.27
CA ALA A 563 14.03 27.43 -6.45
C ALA A 563 14.06 26.68 -5.10
N THR A 564 14.96 27.06 -4.19
CA THR A 564 15.04 26.45 -2.84
C THR A 564 13.81 26.78 -2.00
N PHE A 565 13.37 28.04 -2.02
CA PHE A 565 12.14 28.51 -1.37
C PHE A 565 10.92 27.72 -1.87
N LEU A 566 10.76 27.62 -3.19
CA LEU A 566 9.64 26.92 -3.81
C LEU A 566 9.65 25.42 -3.49
N SER A 567 10.81 24.77 -3.49
CA SER A 567 10.91 23.34 -3.14
C SER A 567 10.66 23.03 -1.66
N ASN A 568 10.82 24.00 -0.75
CA ASN A 568 10.49 23.85 0.67
C ASN A 568 9.11 24.45 1.02
N VAL A 569 8.42 25.04 0.04
CA VAL A 569 7.16 25.78 0.24
C VAL A 569 7.28 26.81 1.37
N GLY A 570 8.42 27.51 1.42
CA GLY A 570 8.77 28.45 2.49
C GLY A 570 10.26 28.75 2.60
N ASN A 571 10.62 29.71 3.45
CA ASN A 571 12.01 30.18 3.67
C ASN A 571 12.74 29.47 4.82
N TYR A 572 12.25 28.28 5.20
CA TYR A 572 12.82 27.39 6.20
C TYR A 572 12.95 26.00 5.60
N TYR A 573 14.07 25.34 5.82
CA TYR A 573 14.26 23.96 5.33
C TYR A 573 13.22 23.06 6.00
N GLY A 574 12.49 22.26 5.22
CA GLY A 574 11.54 21.30 5.79
C GLY A 574 12.22 20.33 6.75
N SER A 575 13.42 19.85 6.40
CA SER A 575 14.25 19.08 7.33
C SER A 575 15.11 19.99 8.21
N GLY A 576 14.88 19.94 9.52
CA GLY A 576 15.69 20.62 10.54
C GLY A 576 15.28 22.06 10.83
N ASP A 577 14.25 22.57 10.15
CA ASP A 577 13.57 23.84 10.42
C ASP A 577 14.49 25.07 10.54
N GLN A 578 15.62 25.04 9.84
CA GLN A 578 16.58 26.16 9.79
C GLN A 578 16.16 27.16 8.73
N LYS A 579 16.19 28.45 9.08
CA LYS A 579 15.97 29.54 8.12
C LYS A 579 17.11 29.59 7.10
N PHE A 580 16.79 29.86 5.84
CA PHE A 580 17.77 30.18 4.81
C PHE A 580 17.42 31.50 4.13
N ILE A 581 18.46 32.24 3.72
CA ILE A 581 18.33 33.59 3.16
C ILE A 581 18.90 33.64 1.74
N PRO A 582 18.49 34.61 0.89
CA PRO A 582 19.10 34.78 -0.41
C PRO A 582 20.55 35.26 -0.30
N ASN A 583 21.42 34.74 -1.17
CA ASN A 583 22.79 35.25 -1.34
C ASN A 583 22.83 36.46 -2.30
N VAL A 584 21.88 37.38 -2.12
CA VAL A 584 21.74 38.62 -2.90
C VAL A 584 21.40 39.73 -1.92
N ASP A 585 22.00 40.90 -2.09
CA ASP A 585 21.74 42.03 -1.19
C ASP A 585 20.34 42.65 -1.42
N LYS A 586 19.85 43.35 -0.38
CA LYS A 586 18.54 44.02 -0.42
C LYS A 586 18.45 45.06 -1.54
N ALA A 587 19.55 45.73 -1.89
CA ALA A 587 19.55 46.77 -2.92
C ALA A 587 19.33 46.18 -4.32
N ALA A 588 19.94 45.03 -4.60
CA ALA A 588 19.75 44.28 -5.83
C ALA A 588 18.30 43.79 -5.97
N LEU A 589 17.68 43.31 -4.89
CA LEU A 589 16.26 42.93 -4.89
C LEU A 589 15.33 44.13 -5.10
N HIS A 590 15.61 45.26 -4.45
CA HIS A 590 14.82 46.49 -4.62
C HIS A 590 14.89 47.02 -6.06
N LYS A 591 16.00 46.85 -6.79
CA LYS A 591 16.04 47.26 -8.21
C LYS A 591 15.01 46.53 -9.08
N LEU A 592 14.65 45.29 -8.72
CA LEU A 592 13.69 44.47 -9.47
C LEU A 592 12.26 45.00 -9.36
N THR A 593 11.95 45.75 -8.31
CA THR A 593 10.60 46.27 -8.06
C THR A 593 10.17 47.31 -9.09
N ALA A 594 11.13 48.00 -9.73
CA ALA A 594 10.87 48.97 -10.78
C ALA A 594 10.12 48.39 -12.00
N ARG A 595 10.03 47.05 -12.11
CA ARG A 595 9.31 46.36 -13.19
C ARG A 595 7.80 46.29 -13.04
N SER A 596 7.28 46.37 -11.81
CA SER A 596 5.84 46.28 -11.54
C SER A 596 5.52 46.89 -10.18
N THR A 597 4.44 47.67 -10.07
CA THR A 597 4.00 48.23 -8.79
C THR A 597 3.66 47.13 -7.76
N VAL A 598 3.23 45.96 -8.24
CA VAL A 598 2.96 44.78 -7.40
C VAL A 598 4.24 44.28 -6.74
N LEU A 599 5.37 44.28 -7.47
CA LEU A 599 6.67 43.87 -6.91
C LEU A 599 7.14 44.83 -5.82
N GLU A 600 6.88 46.13 -5.96
CA GLU A 600 7.19 47.13 -4.93
C GLU A 600 6.39 46.85 -3.65
N GLU A 601 5.08 46.67 -3.74
CA GLU A 601 4.22 46.36 -2.59
C GLU A 601 4.66 45.07 -1.88
N LEU A 602 4.92 44.00 -2.65
CA LEU A 602 5.39 42.72 -2.11
C LEU A 602 6.76 42.85 -1.45
N TYR A 603 7.69 43.61 -2.05
CA TYR A 603 9.00 43.87 -1.49
C TYR A 603 8.92 44.56 -0.12
N GLN A 604 8.02 45.54 0.04
CA GLN A 604 7.82 46.21 1.33
C GLN A 604 7.32 45.24 2.41
N ASN A 605 6.51 44.26 2.05
CA ASN A 605 5.93 43.28 2.98
C ASN A 605 6.89 42.15 3.39
N MET A 606 8.00 41.93 2.68
CA MET A 606 8.85 40.74 2.90
C MET A 606 10.34 41.03 3.04
N SER A 607 10.85 42.14 2.49
CA SER A 607 12.30 42.33 2.27
C SER A 607 13.12 42.34 3.55
N TRP A 608 12.53 42.86 4.64
CA TRP A 608 13.13 42.83 5.97
C TRP A 608 13.23 41.40 6.48
N ASP A 609 12.10 40.71 6.59
CA ASP A 609 12.00 39.38 7.19
C ASP A 609 12.74 38.32 6.40
N MET A 610 12.76 38.42 5.06
CA MET A 610 13.49 37.53 4.17
C MET A 610 15.00 37.46 4.49
N HIS A 611 15.60 38.53 5.03
CA HIS A 611 17.01 38.57 5.44
C HIS A 611 17.22 38.67 6.95
N ALA A 612 16.14 38.73 7.75
CA ALA A 612 16.23 38.92 9.18
C ALA A 612 16.86 37.70 9.87
N MET A 613 17.81 37.98 10.75
CA MET A 613 18.53 37.00 11.56
C MET A 613 18.82 37.63 12.93
N PRO A 614 18.17 37.20 14.03
CA PRO A 614 17.11 36.19 14.14
C PRO A 614 15.77 36.57 13.44
N PRO A 615 14.78 35.63 13.33
CA PRO A 615 14.77 34.24 13.84
C PRO A 615 15.65 33.28 13.01
N PHE A 616 16.19 32.26 13.67
CA PHE A 616 17.10 31.28 13.07
C PHE A 616 16.41 29.96 12.71
N ASN A 617 15.39 29.56 13.47
CA ASN A 617 14.70 28.28 13.30
C ASN A 617 13.19 28.43 13.53
N LEU A 618 12.41 27.40 13.20
CA LEU A 618 11.04 27.29 13.70
C LEU A 618 11.02 26.78 15.15
N GLY A 619 10.06 27.24 15.94
CA GLY A 619 9.92 26.92 17.36
C GLY A 619 8.87 27.79 18.03
N PHE A 620 8.67 27.64 19.35
CA PHE A 620 7.84 28.59 20.10
C PHE A 620 8.33 30.03 19.85
N PRO A 621 7.44 31.00 19.59
CA PRO A 621 7.82 32.37 19.33
C PRO A 621 8.76 32.94 20.41
N SER A 622 9.92 33.43 19.98
CA SER A 622 10.97 33.97 20.87
C SER A 622 11.92 34.90 20.09
N ASP A 623 12.92 35.45 20.77
CA ASP A 623 13.97 36.27 20.13
C ASP A 623 14.76 35.50 19.05
N THR A 624 14.72 34.16 19.02
CA THR A 624 15.55 33.33 18.12
C THR A 624 14.77 32.35 17.27
N ALA A 625 13.46 32.19 17.50
CA ALA A 625 12.60 31.26 16.77
C ALA A 625 11.21 31.85 16.52
N GLN A 626 10.52 31.35 15.50
CA GLN A 626 9.14 31.73 15.20
C GLN A 626 8.28 30.51 14.82
N SER A 627 6.96 30.66 14.88
CA SER A 627 6.03 29.65 14.37
C SER A 627 4.72 30.31 13.98
N SER A 628 4.24 30.05 12.75
CA SER A 628 2.97 30.57 12.27
C SER A 628 1.75 29.73 12.67
N TYR A 629 1.95 28.63 13.42
CA TYR A 629 0.88 27.99 14.20
C TYR A 629 0.39 28.87 15.36
N TYR A 630 1.20 29.86 15.75
CA TYR A 630 0.92 30.82 16.82
C TYR A 630 0.98 32.26 16.28
N PRO A 631 0.02 32.68 15.42
CA PRO A 631 0.02 34.01 14.84
C PRO A 631 -0.24 35.11 15.89
N GLY A 632 0.25 36.32 15.61
CA GLY A 632 -0.01 37.52 16.42
C GLY A 632 0.93 37.69 17.61
N ASP A 633 0.37 38.08 18.77
CA ASP A 633 1.13 38.23 20.02
C ASP A 633 1.75 36.89 20.45
N ALA A 634 2.92 36.93 21.08
CA ALA A 634 3.67 35.73 21.45
C ALA A 634 2.87 34.81 22.40
N VAL A 635 2.28 33.76 21.84
CA VAL A 635 1.75 32.61 22.59
C VAL A 635 2.93 31.83 23.13
N GLY A 636 3.10 31.83 24.45
CA GLY A 636 4.12 31.03 25.12
C GLY A 636 3.72 29.57 25.26
N GLU A 637 4.69 28.72 25.59
CA GLU A 637 4.46 27.29 25.85
C GLU A 637 3.41 27.06 26.96
N SER A 638 3.39 27.90 28.01
CA SER A 638 2.37 27.82 29.07
C SER A 638 0.96 28.10 28.58
N ASP A 639 0.81 29.06 27.67
CA ASP A 639 -0.46 29.45 27.08
C ASP A 639 -0.98 28.32 26.19
N ALA A 640 -0.13 27.79 25.31
CA ALA A 640 -0.44 26.66 24.45
C ALA A 640 -0.87 25.43 25.26
N ASN A 641 -0.17 25.11 26.34
CA ASN A 641 -0.52 23.99 27.23
C ASN A 641 -1.85 24.19 27.97
N ALA A 642 -2.19 25.43 28.34
CA ALA A 642 -3.47 25.73 28.98
C ALA A 642 -4.64 25.52 28.01
N VAL A 643 -4.50 25.98 26.77
CA VAL A 643 -5.51 25.80 25.73
C VAL A 643 -5.67 24.33 25.35
N SER A 644 -4.58 23.58 25.19
CA SER A 644 -4.64 22.14 24.87
C SER A 644 -5.43 21.34 25.91
N LYS A 645 -5.24 21.63 27.21
CA LYS A 645 -6.04 20.99 28.27
C LYS A 645 -7.53 21.25 28.14
N ILE A 646 -7.92 22.46 27.71
CA ILE A 646 -9.33 22.80 27.48
C ILE A 646 -9.87 22.03 26.28
N LEU A 647 -9.10 21.92 25.19
CA LEU A 647 -9.49 21.14 24.02
C LEU A 647 -9.67 19.66 24.38
N GLU A 648 -8.71 19.07 25.11
CA GLU A 648 -8.77 17.69 25.59
C GLU A 648 -10.01 17.42 26.46
N GLN A 649 -10.29 18.29 27.44
CA GLN A 649 -11.46 18.18 28.33
C GLN A 649 -12.80 18.21 27.57
N ASN A 650 -12.82 18.85 26.41
CA ASN A 650 -13.99 18.97 25.54
C ASN A 650 -13.91 18.05 24.32
N THR A 651 -12.97 17.09 24.29
CA THR A 651 -12.80 16.10 23.21
C THR A 651 -12.61 16.73 21.82
N ILE A 652 -11.87 17.84 21.75
CA ILE A 652 -11.56 18.55 20.50
C ILE A 652 -10.14 18.19 20.06
N PHE A 653 -10.04 17.67 18.84
CA PHE A 653 -8.79 17.32 18.18
C PHE A 653 -8.08 18.58 17.62
N PRO A 654 -6.77 18.80 17.87
CA PRO A 654 -6.06 20.03 17.51
C PRO A 654 -5.41 20.04 16.11
N GLU A 655 -5.40 18.94 15.36
CA GLU A 655 -4.53 18.73 14.18
C GLU A 655 -4.71 19.79 13.09
N ASN A 656 -5.95 20.22 12.81
CA ASN A 656 -6.27 21.22 11.78
C ASN A 656 -6.43 22.64 12.34
N THR A 657 -5.71 22.97 13.42
CA THR A 657 -5.87 24.25 14.12
C THR A 657 -4.61 25.11 14.19
N ARG A 658 -4.82 26.42 14.38
CA ARG A 658 -3.79 27.39 14.84
C ARG A 658 -4.29 28.10 16.10
N LEU A 659 -3.40 28.74 16.83
CA LEU A 659 -3.71 29.38 18.12
C LEU A 659 -3.30 30.85 18.13
N GLU A 660 -4.27 31.74 18.21
CA GLU A 660 -4.06 33.18 18.31
C GLU A 660 -4.40 33.69 19.72
N LYS A 661 -3.57 34.58 20.26
CA LYS A 661 -3.86 35.27 21.51
C LYS A 661 -4.66 36.53 21.22
N THR A 662 -5.73 36.75 21.98
CA THR A 662 -6.59 37.93 21.84
C THR A 662 -6.71 38.70 23.14
N ASN A 663 -7.24 39.92 23.09
CA ASN A 663 -7.51 40.74 24.27
C ASN A 663 -8.49 40.08 25.27
N GLN A 664 -9.25 39.07 24.85
CA GLN A 664 -10.28 38.39 25.65
C GLN A 664 -9.95 36.91 25.91
N GLY A 665 -8.71 36.48 25.68
CA GLY A 665 -8.27 35.09 25.85
C GLY A 665 -7.57 34.55 24.61
N PHE A 666 -8.11 33.48 24.02
CA PHE A 666 -7.49 32.78 22.90
C PHE A 666 -8.50 32.34 21.84
N ASP A 667 -8.11 32.45 20.57
CA ASP A 667 -8.86 31.89 19.45
C ASP A 667 -8.12 30.66 18.91
N VAL A 668 -8.81 29.53 18.89
CA VAL A 668 -8.39 28.31 18.21
C VAL A 668 -8.99 28.37 16.81
N LEU A 669 -8.14 28.72 15.84
CA LEU A 669 -8.51 28.89 14.44
C LEU A 669 -8.62 27.50 13.80
N ILE A 670 -9.80 27.12 13.35
CA ILE A 670 -10.07 25.83 12.69
C ILE A 670 -10.02 26.04 11.18
N ALA A 671 -9.21 25.23 10.50
CA ALA A 671 -9.15 25.21 9.06
C ALA A 671 -10.47 24.69 8.46
N SER A 672 -11.22 25.57 7.80
CA SER A 672 -12.52 25.23 7.21
C SER A 672 -12.97 26.23 6.15
N VAL A 673 -13.81 25.81 5.20
CA VAL A 673 -14.51 26.73 4.29
C VAL A 673 -15.55 27.54 5.05
N GLU A 674 -16.35 26.87 5.89
CA GLU A 674 -17.31 27.53 6.78
C GLU A 674 -16.62 28.53 7.71
N THR A 675 -17.31 29.61 8.06
CA THR A 675 -16.79 30.68 8.92
C THR A 675 -17.67 30.88 10.14
N GLY A 676 -17.10 31.28 11.28
CA GLY A 676 -17.85 31.70 12.46
C GLY A 676 -17.35 31.07 13.75
N VAL A 677 -17.94 31.45 14.88
CA VAL A 677 -17.59 30.88 16.20
C VAL A 677 -18.38 29.59 16.43
N ALA A 678 -17.69 28.47 16.53
CA ALA A 678 -18.30 27.15 16.74
C ALA A 678 -18.60 26.86 18.22
N ALA A 679 -17.71 27.26 19.13
CA ALA A 679 -17.86 27.08 20.57
C ALA A 679 -17.00 28.08 21.35
N GLN A 680 -17.29 28.24 22.64
CA GLN A 680 -16.54 29.09 23.56
C GLN A 680 -16.48 28.44 24.94
N PHE A 681 -15.29 28.44 25.54
CA PHE A 681 -15.01 27.84 26.84
C PHE A 681 -14.33 28.85 27.77
N PRO A 682 -14.64 28.87 29.08
CA PRO A 682 -13.98 29.76 30.03
C PRO A 682 -12.52 29.34 30.26
N LEU A 683 -11.64 30.31 30.57
CA LEU A 683 -10.27 30.01 31.03
C LEU A 683 -10.25 29.43 32.46
N PRO A 684 -9.20 28.70 32.87
CA PRO A 684 -9.15 28.05 34.17
C PRO A 684 -9.04 29.06 35.34
N SER A 685 -9.54 28.67 36.52
CA SER A 685 -9.21 29.27 37.82
C SER A 685 -9.48 30.78 37.98
N GLY A 686 -10.58 31.29 37.43
CA GLY A 686 -11.01 32.67 37.67
C GLY A 686 -10.26 33.75 36.88
N GLN A 687 -9.49 33.36 35.86
CA GLN A 687 -8.97 34.31 34.87
C GLN A 687 -10.12 34.84 34.00
N GLU A 688 -10.19 36.17 33.81
CA GLU A 688 -11.13 36.77 32.86
C GLU A 688 -10.71 36.43 31.42
N GLY A 689 -11.59 35.78 30.66
CA GLY A 689 -11.37 35.45 29.25
C GLY A 689 -11.88 34.08 28.85
N HIS A 690 -11.76 33.78 27.55
CA HIS A 690 -12.30 32.56 26.96
C HIS A 690 -11.37 31.98 25.90
N VAL A 691 -11.48 30.67 25.69
CA VAL A 691 -11.01 29.98 24.49
C VAL A 691 -12.18 29.87 23.51
N ARG A 692 -12.07 30.44 22.32
CA ARG A 692 -13.09 30.35 21.26
C ARG A 692 -12.62 29.45 20.15
N LEU A 693 -13.50 28.58 19.66
CA LEU A 693 -13.26 27.83 18.43
C LEU A 693 -13.78 28.66 17.25
N VAL A 694 -12.89 29.10 16.38
CA VAL A 694 -13.21 30.00 15.28
C VAL A 694 -12.95 29.29 13.95
N LYS A 695 -14.01 28.99 13.21
CA LYS A 695 -13.96 28.43 11.86
C LYS A 695 -13.60 29.49 10.83
N GLY A 696 -12.98 29.05 9.73
CA GLY A 696 -12.74 29.87 8.55
C GLY A 696 -11.27 30.06 8.20
N ASP A 697 -10.35 29.43 8.94
CA ASP A 697 -8.93 29.52 8.60
C ASP A 697 -8.71 28.84 7.24
N HIS A 698 -7.96 29.51 6.36
CA HIS A 698 -7.69 29.05 5.00
C HIS A 698 -8.93 28.82 4.10
N SER A 699 -10.09 29.40 4.44
CA SER A 699 -11.38 29.16 3.77
C SER A 699 -11.34 29.26 2.24
N SER A 700 -10.69 30.29 1.69
CA SER A 700 -10.61 30.49 0.23
C SER A 700 -9.85 29.36 -0.50
N ASP A 701 -8.76 28.89 0.09
CA ASP A 701 -7.94 27.83 -0.51
C ASP A 701 -8.62 26.47 -0.36
N LEU A 702 -9.19 26.19 0.82
CA LEU A 702 -9.99 24.99 1.05
C LEU A 702 -11.21 24.92 0.12
N GLN A 703 -11.84 26.06 -0.21
CA GLN A 703 -12.95 26.09 -1.17
C GLN A 703 -12.50 25.66 -2.57
N ARG A 704 -11.33 26.14 -3.02
CA ARG A 704 -10.74 25.75 -4.31
C ARG A 704 -10.34 24.28 -4.31
N ILE A 705 -9.75 23.79 -3.21
CA ILE A 705 -9.42 22.36 -3.01
C ILE A 705 -10.68 21.50 -3.13
N CYS A 706 -11.75 21.86 -2.39
CA CYS A 706 -13.02 21.14 -2.45
C CYS A 706 -13.65 21.15 -3.85
N ALA A 707 -13.48 22.22 -4.64
CA ALA A 707 -13.98 22.28 -6.01
C ALA A 707 -13.27 21.27 -6.93
N GLU A 708 -11.93 21.18 -6.85
CA GLU A 708 -11.15 20.20 -7.61
C GLU A 708 -11.43 18.76 -7.15
N LEU A 709 -11.56 18.54 -5.83
CA LEU A 709 -11.95 17.23 -5.28
C LEU A 709 -13.34 16.78 -5.77
N LYS A 710 -14.31 17.70 -5.84
CA LYS A 710 -15.65 17.41 -6.41
C LYS A 710 -15.55 16.99 -7.87
N GLU A 711 -14.64 17.57 -8.63
CA GLU A 711 -14.43 17.18 -10.03
C GLU A 711 -13.71 15.84 -10.15
N ALA A 712 -12.67 15.61 -9.33
CA ALA A 712 -11.99 14.31 -9.24
C ALA A 712 -12.97 13.17 -8.92
N SER A 713 -13.93 13.38 -8.02
CA SER A 713 -14.95 12.38 -7.63
C SER A 713 -15.73 11.81 -8.83
N ARG A 714 -15.91 12.58 -9.91
CA ARG A 714 -16.61 12.12 -11.13
C ARG A 714 -15.84 11.04 -11.89
N TYR A 715 -14.52 11.00 -11.71
CA TYR A 715 -13.61 10.08 -12.40
C TYR A 715 -13.04 9.00 -11.46
N ALA A 716 -13.52 8.94 -10.22
CA ALA A 716 -13.10 7.92 -9.26
C ALA A 716 -13.35 6.50 -9.77
N ALA A 717 -12.41 5.60 -9.55
CA ALA A 717 -12.44 4.24 -10.10
C ALA A 717 -13.53 3.35 -9.46
N ASN A 718 -13.94 3.68 -8.22
CA ASN A 718 -14.90 2.90 -7.45
C ASN A 718 -15.69 3.80 -6.47
N GLU A 719 -16.76 3.27 -5.88
CA GLU A 719 -17.62 3.99 -4.92
C GLU A 719 -16.90 4.28 -3.60
N LEU A 720 -15.87 3.51 -3.25
CA LEU A 720 -15.07 3.73 -2.05
C LEU A 720 -14.25 5.03 -2.18
N GLN A 721 -13.60 5.26 -3.31
CA GLN A 721 -12.88 6.51 -3.63
C GLN A 721 -13.82 7.71 -3.68
N LYS A 722 -15.05 7.57 -4.20
CA LYS A 722 -16.06 8.65 -4.13
C LYS A 722 -16.43 8.98 -2.69
N SER A 723 -16.58 7.96 -1.86
CA SER A 723 -16.92 8.11 -0.43
C SER A 723 -15.77 8.74 0.35
N LEU A 724 -14.54 8.34 0.04
CA LEU A 724 -13.29 8.91 0.56
C LEU A 724 -13.23 10.40 0.26
N ILE A 725 -13.37 10.78 -1.02
CA ILE A 725 -13.33 12.18 -1.46
C ILE A 725 -14.46 12.99 -0.81
N SER A 726 -15.65 12.40 -0.69
CA SER A 726 -16.78 13.07 -0.03
C SER A 726 -16.47 13.38 1.44
N ALA A 727 -15.78 12.47 2.14
CA ALA A 727 -15.36 12.68 3.53
C ALA A 727 -14.24 13.73 3.64
N TYR A 728 -13.31 13.80 2.68
CA TYR A 728 -12.34 14.91 2.62
C TYR A 728 -13.04 16.26 2.43
N ILE A 729 -13.98 16.34 1.50
CA ILE A 729 -14.76 17.57 1.25
C ILE A 729 -15.52 17.97 2.52
N GLU A 730 -16.22 17.04 3.17
CA GLU A 730 -16.95 17.29 4.43
C GLU A 730 -16.00 17.82 5.52
N SER A 731 -14.82 17.22 5.65
CA SER A 731 -13.81 17.68 6.60
C SER A 731 -13.33 19.10 6.30
N PHE A 732 -12.98 19.41 5.05
CA PHE A 732 -12.48 20.72 4.65
C PHE A 732 -13.58 21.80 4.64
N GLU A 733 -14.82 21.45 4.33
CA GLU A 733 -15.94 22.39 4.39
C GLU A 733 -16.27 22.77 5.83
N ALA A 734 -16.44 21.77 6.71
CA ALA A 734 -16.91 21.98 8.08
C ALA A 734 -15.79 22.15 9.13
N GLY A 735 -14.54 21.83 8.80
CA GLY A 735 -13.42 21.74 9.74
C GLY A 735 -13.48 20.50 10.65
N SER A 736 -14.17 19.44 10.23
CA SER A 736 -14.43 18.25 11.07
C SER A 736 -13.32 17.22 10.98
N LEU A 737 -12.62 16.98 12.09
CA LEU A 737 -11.65 15.89 12.20
C LEU A 737 -12.30 14.50 12.33
N ASP A 738 -13.58 14.42 12.73
CA ASP A 738 -14.32 13.15 12.65
C ASP A 738 -14.59 12.74 11.20
N ALA A 739 -14.96 13.71 10.34
CA ALA A 739 -15.08 13.47 8.91
C ALA A 739 -13.72 13.11 8.28
N TYR A 740 -12.65 13.76 8.74
CA TYR A 740 -11.29 13.40 8.34
C TYR A 740 -10.95 11.96 8.76
N ARG A 741 -11.17 11.58 10.01
CA ARG A 741 -10.93 10.22 10.51
C ARG A 741 -11.75 9.19 9.74
N LYS A 742 -13.00 9.50 9.39
CA LYS A 742 -13.83 8.67 8.49
C LYS A 742 -13.17 8.51 7.11
N SER A 743 -12.61 9.58 6.54
CA SER A 743 -11.86 9.50 5.27
C SER A 743 -10.68 8.54 5.41
N GLN A 744 -9.92 8.59 6.51
CA GLN A 744 -8.79 7.70 6.76
C GLN A 744 -9.21 6.23 6.86
N ARG A 745 -10.33 5.93 7.55
CA ARG A 745 -10.90 4.57 7.62
C ARG A 745 -11.26 4.03 6.22
N LEU A 746 -11.86 4.87 5.37
CA LEU A 746 -12.19 4.51 3.99
C LEU A 746 -10.94 4.33 3.12
N TRP A 747 -9.93 5.19 3.30
CA TRP A 747 -8.68 5.14 2.55
C TRP A 747 -7.90 3.84 2.82
N VAL A 748 -7.81 3.41 4.08
CA VAL A 748 -7.18 2.14 4.45
C VAL A 748 -7.85 0.95 3.76
N GLN A 749 -9.15 1.03 3.51
CA GLN A 749 -9.93 -0.02 2.85
C GLN A 749 -9.78 -0.02 1.31
N ASP A 750 -9.34 1.09 0.70
CA ASP A 750 -9.11 1.19 -0.75
C ASP A 750 -7.77 0.54 -1.10
N LYS A 751 -7.75 -0.79 -1.24
CA LYS A 751 -6.52 -1.56 -1.44
C LYS A 751 -5.99 -1.45 -2.87
N ALA A 752 -4.67 -1.27 -2.98
CA ALA A 752 -3.94 -1.23 -4.25
C ALA A 752 -4.55 -0.30 -5.34
N PRO A 753 -4.89 0.96 -5.02
CA PRO A 753 -5.43 1.88 -6.02
C PRO A 753 -4.38 2.19 -7.10
N ARG A 754 -4.84 2.45 -8.33
CA ARG A 754 -3.96 2.88 -9.44
C ARG A 754 -3.38 4.27 -9.22
N VAL A 755 -4.23 5.18 -8.74
CA VAL A 755 -3.86 6.52 -8.32
C VAL A 755 -4.08 6.58 -6.82
N GLU A 756 -2.98 6.52 -6.07
CA GLU A 756 -2.97 6.65 -4.61
C GLU A 756 -2.99 8.13 -4.22
N ASN A 757 -3.60 8.43 -3.08
CA ASN A 757 -3.70 9.78 -2.58
C ASN A 757 -3.60 9.86 -1.06
N ILE A 758 -2.97 10.93 -0.58
CA ILE A 758 -2.92 11.33 0.83
C ILE A 758 -3.29 12.80 0.85
N PHE A 759 -4.27 13.22 1.65
CA PHE A 759 -4.70 14.61 1.77
C PHE A 759 -5.02 14.90 3.22
N GLY A 760 -4.69 16.10 3.70
CA GLY A 760 -5.20 16.63 4.96
C GLY A 760 -4.14 17.36 5.78
N PHE A 761 -4.43 17.50 7.07
CA PHE A 761 -3.46 17.94 8.07
C PHE A 761 -2.87 16.67 8.69
N VAL A 762 -1.68 16.27 8.23
CA VAL A 762 -1.16 14.90 8.40
C VAL A 762 -0.09 14.82 9.49
N GLU A 763 1.02 15.54 9.30
CA GLU A 763 2.21 15.41 10.15
C GLU A 763 2.42 16.60 11.10
N PRO A 764 2.60 16.38 12.41
CA PRO A 764 2.73 17.44 13.40
C PRO A 764 4.18 17.91 13.66
N TYR A 765 5.14 17.54 12.82
CA TYR A 765 6.57 17.73 13.10
C TYR A 765 7.01 19.19 13.31
N ARG A 766 6.33 20.15 12.67
CA ARG A 766 6.73 21.57 12.64
C ARG A 766 5.99 22.44 13.65
N ASP A 767 4.98 21.90 14.33
CA ASP A 767 4.38 22.54 15.50
C ASP A 767 5.33 22.34 16.69
N PRO A 768 5.82 23.41 17.36
CA PRO A 768 6.66 23.26 18.53
C PRO A 768 5.99 22.55 19.72
N GLN A 769 4.65 22.49 19.76
CA GLN A 769 3.91 21.66 20.73
C GLN A 769 3.70 20.22 20.25
N GLY A 770 3.87 19.96 18.95
CA GLY A 770 3.78 18.63 18.33
C GLY A 770 2.37 18.06 18.23
N ILE A 771 1.33 18.89 18.20
CA ILE A 771 -0.07 18.43 18.14
C ILE A 771 -0.88 19.01 16.97
N ARG A 772 -0.42 20.11 16.35
CA ARG A 772 -0.99 20.68 15.13
C ARG A 772 -0.23 20.16 13.93
N ALA A 773 -0.94 19.79 12.88
CA ALA A 773 -0.36 19.14 11.71
C ALA A 773 -0.21 20.11 10.52
N GLU A 774 0.85 19.91 9.74
CA GLU A 774 1.06 20.60 8.47
C GLU A 774 0.08 20.04 7.43
N PHE A 775 -0.41 20.90 6.54
CA PHE A 775 -1.17 20.43 5.39
C PHE A 775 -0.24 19.66 4.46
N GLU A 776 -0.62 18.45 4.09
CA GLU A 776 0.10 17.59 3.16
C GLU A 776 -0.86 17.03 2.13
N ALA A 777 -0.42 17.02 0.87
CA ALA A 777 -1.14 16.35 -0.19
C ALA A 777 -0.20 15.63 -1.17
N VAL A 778 -0.45 14.34 -1.35
CA VAL A 778 0.26 13.46 -2.27
C VAL A 778 -0.74 12.86 -3.25
N VAL A 779 -0.38 12.90 -4.53
CA VAL A 779 -1.04 12.15 -5.61
C VAL A 779 0.04 11.36 -6.32
N ALA A 780 -0.12 10.05 -6.33
CA ALA A 780 0.91 9.15 -6.81
C ALA A 780 0.31 8.02 -7.64
N ILE A 781 1.13 7.42 -8.50
CA ILE A 781 0.73 6.33 -9.38
C ILE A 781 1.47 5.08 -8.94
N ALA A 782 0.74 4.00 -8.73
CA ALA A 782 1.32 2.73 -8.29
C ALA A 782 2.23 2.12 -9.35
N ASP A 783 3.37 1.57 -8.92
CA ASP A 783 4.20 0.71 -9.75
C ASP A 783 3.84 -0.76 -9.49
N ASP A 784 3.18 -1.39 -10.47
CA ASP A 784 2.74 -2.79 -10.37
C ASP A 784 3.87 -3.78 -10.13
N VAL A 785 5.02 -3.55 -10.76
CA VAL A 785 6.11 -4.51 -10.78
C VAL A 785 6.79 -4.50 -9.41
N GLU A 786 7.12 -3.31 -8.91
CA GLU A 786 7.68 -3.16 -7.57
C GLU A 786 6.68 -3.56 -6.49
N THR A 787 5.42 -3.14 -6.59
CA THR A 787 4.37 -3.51 -5.62
C THR A 787 4.17 -5.03 -5.56
N LEU A 788 4.30 -5.76 -6.66
CA LEU A 788 4.26 -7.22 -6.67
C LEU A 788 5.44 -7.85 -5.90
N LEU A 789 6.65 -7.28 -6.01
CA LEU A 789 7.81 -7.75 -5.23
C LEU A 789 7.59 -7.51 -3.73
N LEU A 790 7.02 -6.35 -3.38
CA LEU A 790 6.67 -6.02 -2.00
C LEU A 790 5.59 -6.94 -1.45
N THR A 791 4.61 -7.33 -2.27
CA THR A 791 3.59 -8.33 -1.92
C THR A 791 4.23 -9.69 -1.61
N LYS A 792 5.22 -10.13 -2.42
CA LYS A 792 5.96 -11.37 -2.14
C LYS A 792 6.71 -11.30 -0.81
N LEU A 793 7.32 -10.15 -0.49
CA LEU A 793 7.97 -9.95 0.80
C LEU A 793 6.96 -10.03 1.94
N VAL A 794 5.82 -9.36 1.78
CA VAL A 794 4.67 -9.41 2.70
C VAL A 794 4.25 -10.86 2.98
N ASP A 795 4.03 -11.67 1.95
CA ASP A 795 3.63 -13.08 2.05
C ASP A 795 4.68 -13.94 2.79
N ASN A 796 5.95 -13.54 2.75
CA ASN A 796 7.06 -14.22 3.42
C ASN A 796 7.45 -13.57 4.76
N SER A 797 6.75 -12.55 5.24
CA SER A 797 7.15 -11.78 6.44
C SER A 797 7.35 -12.66 7.67
N ALA A 798 6.40 -13.57 7.95
CA ALA A 798 6.49 -14.48 9.09
C ALA A 798 7.79 -15.31 9.07
N ARG A 799 8.31 -15.66 7.89
CA ARG A 799 9.56 -16.40 7.74
C ARG A 799 10.76 -15.58 8.21
N PHE A 800 10.84 -14.32 7.81
CA PHE A 800 11.95 -13.44 8.16
C PHE A 800 11.86 -12.91 9.59
N ILE A 801 10.65 -12.74 10.13
CA ILE A 801 10.43 -12.43 11.55
C ILE A 801 11.03 -13.51 12.46
N ARG A 802 10.92 -14.80 12.10
CA ARG A 802 11.55 -15.92 12.84
C ARG A 802 13.09 -15.88 12.85
N ARG A 803 13.72 -14.95 12.11
CA ARG A 803 15.18 -14.77 12.08
C ARG A 803 15.66 -13.58 12.92
N LEU A 804 14.74 -12.76 13.43
CA LEU A 804 15.05 -11.60 14.28
C LEU A 804 15.61 -12.05 15.63
N PRO A 805 16.42 -11.21 16.31
CA PRO A 805 17.20 -11.65 17.47
C PRO A 805 16.37 -11.97 18.72
N TRP A 806 15.08 -11.62 18.75
CA TRP A 806 14.14 -11.98 19.83
C TRP A 806 13.31 -13.24 19.53
N ALA A 807 13.49 -13.86 18.36
CA ALA A 807 12.76 -15.06 17.98
C ALA A 807 13.14 -16.25 18.87
N THR A 808 12.13 -16.94 19.41
CA THR A 808 12.28 -18.21 20.16
C THR A 808 11.28 -19.25 19.61
N PRO A 809 11.40 -20.55 19.94
CA PRO A 809 10.49 -21.60 19.43
C PRO A 809 9.01 -21.38 19.75
N GLU A 810 8.69 -20.56 20.75
CA GLU A 810 7.32 -20.16 21.08
C GLU A 810 6.68 -19.34 19.95
N ASN A 811 5.35 -19.24 19.94
CA ASN A 811 4.61 -18.43 18.96
C ASN A 811 5.01 -18.73 17.50
N ASP A 812 5.08 -20.03 17.16
CA ASP A 812 5.47 -20.52 15.83
C ASP A 812 6.85 -20.00 15.38
N GLY A 813 7.82 -19.99 16.31
CA GLY A 813 9.19 -19.57 16.05
C GLY A 813 9.43 -18.06 16.11
N LYS A 814 8.42 -17.25 16.43
CA LYS A 814 8.54 -15.78 16.52
C LYS A 814 8.85 -15.28 17.93
N GLY A 815 8.67 -16.14 18.93
CA GLY A 815 8.85 -15.81 20.34
C GLY A 815 7.71 -15.01 20.98
N PRO A 816 7.77 -14.83 22.30
CA PRO A 816 6.67 -14.24 23.08
C PRO A 816 6.58 -12.72 22.94
N PHE A 817 7.67 -12.05 22.52
CA PHE A 817 7.73 -10.59 22.31
C PHE A 817 7.29 -10.16 20.90
N GLU A 818 6.57 -11.03 20.20
CA GLU A 818 6.08 -10.80 18.85
C GLU A 818 4.59 -11.13 18.75
N LYS A 819 3.85 -10.41 17.89
CA LYS A 819 2.42 -10.66 17.73
C LYS A 819 2.14 -12.05 17.18
N SER A 820 1.10 -12.71 17.68
CA SER A 820 0.71 -14.06 17.24
C SER A 820 0.24 -14.11 15.79
N LEU A 821 -0.55 -13.12 15.39
CA LEU A 821 -0.90 -12.86 13.99
C LEU A 821 -0.12 -11.63 13.50
N PHE A 822 0.68 -11.81 12.47
CA PHE A 822 1.23 -10.69 11.71
C PHE A 822 0.24 -10.40 10.59
N GLU A 823 -0.54 -9.33 10.72
CA GLU A 823 -1.41 -8.86 9.65
C GLU A 823 -0.61 -7.90 8.78
N PRO A 824 -0.16 -8.32 7.59
CA PRO A 824 0.63 -7.43 6.76
C PRO A 824 -0.26 -6.28 6.26
N PRO A 825 0.25 -5.04 6.30
CA PRO A 825 -0.44 -3.89 5.76
C PRO A 825 -0.50 -3.96 4.23
N ASP A 826 -1.32 -3.09 3.63
CA ASP A 826 -1.16 -2.79 2.21
C ASP A 826 0.20 -2.12 2.02
N PHE A 827 1.06 -2.70 1.18
CA PHE A 827 2.43 -2.22 0.97
C PHE A 827 2.63 -1.97 -0.52
N SER A 828 2.80 -0.71 -0.90
CA SER A 828 2.88 -0.32 -2.31
C SER A 828 4.10 0.54 -2.61
N SER A 829 4.62 0.35 -3.82
CA SER A 829 5.56 1.27 -4.43
C SER A 829 4.78 2.24 -5.31
N ILE A 830 5.00 3.54 -5.11
CA ILE A 830 4.30 4.61 -5.79
C ILE A 830 5.29 5.63 -6.35
N HIS A 831 4.94 6.23 -7.48
CA HIS A 831 5.66 7.35 -8.06
C HIS A 831 4.82 8.61 -7.88
N ALA A 832 5.33 9.59 -7.15
CA ALA A 832 4.60 10.83 -6.91
C ALA A 832 4.46 11.65 -8.20
N LEU A 833 3.21 11.94 -8.58
CA LEU A 833 2.86 12.89 -9.64
C LEU A 833 2.85 14.33 -9.08
N ALA A 834 2.27 14.49 -7.90
CA ALA A 834 2.27 15.74 -7.15
C ALA A 834 2.49 15.43 -5.67
N TYR A 835 3.49 16.07 -5.07
CA TYR A 835 3.77 16.01 -3.65
C TYR A 835 3.88 17.45 -3.14
N CYS A 836 2.79 17.94 -2.55
CA CYS A 836 2.70 19.26 -1.95
C CYS A 836 2.93 19.15 -0.44
N SER A 837 4.18 19.36 -0.04
CA SER A 837 4.63 19.35 1.37
C SER A 837 5.94 20.14 1.49
N SER A 838 6.31 20.55 2.71
CA SER A 838 7.63 21.13 3.00
C SER A 838 8.77 20.10 2.89
N ILE A 839 8.44 18.80 2.95
CA ILE A 839 9.37 17.67 2.82
C ILE A 839 8.76 16.64 1.87
N ILE A 840 9.56 16.11 0.95
CA ILE A 840 9.19 14.93 0.14
C ILE A 840 9.80 13.70 0.83
N PHE A 841 8.98 12.95 1.55
CA PHE A 841 9.41 11.74 2.25
C PHE A 841 9.72 10.59 1.27
N PRO A 842 10.66 9.68 1.60
CA PRO A 842 10.94 8.49 0.78
C PRO A 842 9.96 7.33 1.07
N GLY A 843 9.36 7.29 2.24
CA GLY A 843 8.40 6.29 2.69
C GLY A 843 7.45 6.88 3.73
N ILE A 844 6.23 6.34 3.82
CA ILE A 844 5.18 6.82 4.74
C ILE A 844 4.37 5.63 5.26
N ASN A 845 4.04 5.65 6.57
CA ASN A 845 3.12 4.73 7.23
C ASN A 845 1.91 5.51 7.80
N LEU A 846 0.70 5.26 7.28
CA LEU A 846 -0.51 6.01 7.64
C LEU A 846 -1.74 5.11 7.80
N PRO A 847 -2.80 5.58 8.50
CA PRO A 847 -2.93 6.91 9.12
C PRO A 847 -2.25 7.01 10.49
N ASN A 848 -2.01 8.24 10.97
CA ASN A 848 -1.45 8.53 12.30
C ASN A 848 -2.37 8.18 13.49
N TYR A 849 -3.55 7.62 13.21
CA TYR A 849 -4.57 7.29 14.21
C TYR A 849 -4.48 5.83 14.67
N ASN A 850 -3.95 5.61 15.87
CA ASN A 850 -3.72 4.27 16.43
C ASN A 850 -4.99 3.40 16.49
N ASP A 851 -6.14 3.99 16.79
CA ASP A 851 -7.42 3.26 16.82
C ASP A 851 -7.79 2.74 15.42
N ILE A 852 -7.62 3.57 14.39
CA ILE A 852 -7.86 3.17 12.99
C ILE A 852 -6.86 2.09 12.56
N ARG A 853 -5.59 2.23 12.94
CA ARG A 853 -4.55 1.23 12.64
C ARG A 853 -4.89 -0.14 13.24
N GLN A 854 -5.55 -0.16 14.41
CA GLN A 854 -5.95 -1.38 15.10
C GLN A 854 -7.28 -1.96 14.59
N GLU A 855 -8.25 -1.12 14.26
CA GLU A 855 -9.61 -1.54 13.89
C GLU A 855 -9.79 -1.78 12.38
N ASP A 856 -9.19 -0.93 11.54
CA ASP A 856 -9.35 -0.95 10.08
C ASP A 856 -8.05 -1.34 9.35
N GLY A 857 -6.89 -1.09 9.96
CA GLY A 857 -5.55 -1.36 9.42
C GLY A 857 -4.79 -0.09 9.02
N PHE A 858 -3.69 -0.27 8.28
CA PHE A 858 -2.83 0.82 7.82
C PHE A 858 -2.24 0.52 6.44
N LYS A 859 -1.67 1.53 5.80
CA LYS A 859 -0.93 1.40 4.54
C LYS A 859 0.51 1.88 4.71
N ASN A 860 1.40 1.21 3.99
CA ASN A 860 2.79 1.58 3.80
C ASN A 860 3.00 1.94 2.33
N VAL A 861 3.58 3.11 2.09
CA VAL A 861 3.87 3.57 0.73
C VAL A 861 5.33 3.97 0.62
N ILE A 862 5.98 3.51 -0.46
CA ILE A 862 7.34 3.89 -0.82
C ILE A 862 7.29 4.81 -2.03
N ILE A 863 7.90 5.99 -1.94
CA ILE A 863 7.90 6.99 -3.00
C ILE A 863 9.14 6.78 -3.89
N SER A 864 9.06 5.80 -4.79
CA SER A 864 10.20 5.29 -5.55
C SER A 864 10.90 6.34 -6.40
N ASN A 865 10.16 7.20 -7.11
CA ASN A 865 10.79 8.23 -7.93
C ASN A 865 11.58 9.28 -7.12
N ARG A 866 11.19 9.53 -5.87
CA ARG A 866 11.96 10.36 -4.92
C ARG A 866 13.27 9.66 -4.52
N MET A 867 13.24 8.35 -4.30
CA MET A 867 14.44 7.57 -3.96
C MET A 867 15.40 7.44 -5.15
N ILE A 868 14.87 7.21 -6.36
CA ILE A 868 15.63 7.17 -7.61
C ILE A 868 16.36 8.50 -7.83
N ALA A 869 15.66 9.62 -7.68
CA ALA A 869 16.25 10.95 -7.82
C ALA A 869 17.40 11.19 -6.82
N GLU A 870 17.21 10.86 -5.53
CA GLU A 870 18.27 11.00 -4.52
C GLU A 870 19.46 10.04 -4.71
N SER A 871 19.25 8.86 -5.29
CA SER A 871 20.37 7.96 -5.58
C SER A 871 21.37 8.54 -6.60
N GLN A 872 20.93 9.49 -7.44
CA GLN A 872 21.77 10.18 -8.42
C GLN A 872 22.58 11.33 -7.80
N ALA A 873 22.36 11.67 -6.52
CA ALA A 873 23.09 12.74 -5.85
C ALA A 873 24.59 12.46 -5.84
N MET A 874 25.37 13.47 -6.25
CA MET A 874 26.78 13.31 -6.63
C MET A 874 27.75 13.39 -5.43
N GLN A 875 27.27 13.29 -4.18
CA GLN A 875 28.09 13.67 -3.03
C GLN A 875 27.97 12.69 -1.85
N TYR A 876 29.02 11.88 -1.69
CA TYR A 876 29.29 11.08 -0.50
C TYR A 876 30.61 11.56 0.10
N PRO A 877 30.63 12.74 0.74
CA PRO A 877 31.88 13.34 1.22
C PRO A 877 32.64 12.41 2.16
N PHE A 878 31.92 11.47 2.78
CA PHE A 878 32.45 10.52 3.76
C PHE A 878 32.89 9.17 3.18
N VAL A 879 32.71 8.92 1.87
CA VAL A 879 33.16 7.69 1.21
C VAL A 879 34.57 7.91 0.64
N GLN A 880 35.42 6.88 0.65
CA GLN A 880 36.74 6.95 0.02
C GLN A 880 36.59 7.01 -1.50
N GLU A 881 37.46 7.77 -2.17
CA GLU A 881 37.42 7.96 -3.62
C GLU A 881 37.47 6.61 -4.37
N SER A 882 38.28 5.67 -3.87
CA SER A 882 38.41 4.32 -4.43
C SER A 882 37.14 3.46 -4.30
N GLU A 883 36.25 3.79 -3.37
CA GLU A 883 34.99 3.07 -3.12
C GLU A 883 33.78 3.80 -3.73
N ALA A 884 33.94 5.06 -4.16
CA ALA A 884 32.84 5.93 -4.57
C ALA A 884 32.02 5.39 -5.76
N GLU A 885 32.67 4.82 -6.77
CA GLU A 885 31.98 4.29 -7.95
C GLU A 885 31.17 3.02 -7.62
N GLN A 886 31.73 2.09 -6.83
CA GLN A 886 31.00 0.91 -6.37
C GLN A 886 29.85 1.33 -5.43
N PHE A 887 30.10 2.31 -4.57
CA PHE A 887 29.09 2.84 -3.69
C PHE A 887 27.91 3.41 -4.46
N LYS A 888 28.16 4.27 -5.46
CA LYS A 888 27.14 4.82 -6.36
C LYS A 888 26.35 3.73 -7.07
N LYS A 889 27.03 2.71 -7.61
CA LYS A 889 26.40 1.63 -8.38
C LYS A 889 25.35 0.87 -7.57
N HIS A 890 25.61 0.61 -6.28
CA HIS A 890 24.72 -0.23 -5.46
C HIS A 890 23.85 0.56 -4.47
N LYS A 891 24.08 1.87 -4.31
CA LYS A 891 23.40 2.72 -3.32
C LYS A 891 21.89 2.64 -3.43
N PHE A 892 21.32 2.79 -4.63
CA PHE A 892 19.87 2.81 -4.80
C PHE A 892 19.24 1.52 -4.26
N GLN A 893 19.74 0.35 -4.69
CA GLN A 893 19.19 -0.93 -4.28
C GLN A 893 19.41 -1.19 -2.79
N ALA A 894 20.58 -0.87 -2.25
CA ALA A 894 20.84 -1.03 -0.81
C ALA A 894 19.93 -0.14 0.04
N TYR A 895 19.77 1.13 -0.34
CA TYR A 895 18.92 2.08 0.37
C TYR A 895 17.43 1.75 0.22
N TYR A 896 16.97 1.40 -0.99
CA TYR A 896 15.60 1.02 -1.27
C TYR A 896 15.14 -0.16 -0.40
N TRP A 897 15.88 -1.27 -0.42
CA TRP A 897 15.49 -2.45 0.35
C TRP A 897 15.69 -2.25 1.85
N TRP A 898 16.66 -1.44 2.27
CA TRP A 898 16.79 -1.07 3.68
C TRP A 898 15.55 -0.32 4.19
N VAL A 899 15.05 0.67 3.44
CA VAL A 899 13.82 1.41 3.77
C VAL A 899 12.58 0.51 3.70
N VAL A 900 12.46 -0.33 2.67
CA VAL A 900 11.33 -1.29 2.58
C VAL A 900 11.26 -2.18 3.82
N LEU A 901 12.40 -2.72 4.27
CA LEU A 901 12.46 -3.58 5.45
C LEU A 901 12.25 -2.79 6.74
N HIS A 902 12.74 -1.54 6.81
CA HIS A 902 12.47 -0.61 7.90
C HIS A 902 10.95 -0.42 8.10
N GLU A 903 10.21 -0.13 7.02
CA GLU A 903 8.77 0.12 7.09
C GLU A 903 7.96 -1.14 7.40
N LEU A 904 8.23 -2.23 6.68
CA LEU A 904 7.43 -3.45 6.77
C LEU A 904 7.75 -4.25 8.03
N LEU A 905 9.04 -4.55 8.26
CA LEU A 905 9.49 -5.45 9.31
C LEU A 905 10.07 -4.70 10.50
N GLY A 906 10.54 -3.47 10.33
CA GLY A 906 10.94 -2.60 11.44
C GLY A 906 9.72 -2.19 12.25
N HIS A 907 8.93 -1.23 11.78
CA HIS A 907 7.73 -0.76 12.51
C HIS A 907 6.65 -1.84 12.68
N GLY A 908 6.54 -2.78 11.74
CA GLY A 908 5.53 -3.84 11.78
C GLY A 908 5.72 -4.92 12.87
N THR A 909 6.91 -4.99 13.50
CA THR A 909 7.25 -6.06 14.47
C THR A 909 7.25 -5.60 15.93
N GLY A 910 7.05 -6.56 16.82
CA GLY A 910 7.09 -6.42 18.27
C GLY A 910 5.72 -6.32 18.93
N GLN A 911 5.60 -6.97 20.08
CA GLN A 911 4.43 -6.91 20.96
C GLN A 911 4.78 -6.19 22.27
N MET A 912 4.06 -5.11 22.57
CA MET A 912 4.13 -4.46 23.88
C MET A 912 3.43 -5.34 24.93
N MET A 913 4.06 -5.52 26.08
CA MET A 913 3.51 -6.25 27.22
C MET A 913 2.64 -5.31 28.04
N VAL A 914 1.35 -5.61 28.18
CA VAL A 914 0.34 -4.68 28.72
C VAL A 914 -0.52 -5.36 29.78
N GLU A 915 -0.84 -4.59 30.82
CA GLU A 915 -1.87 -4.88 31.82
C GLU A 915 -3.07 -3.94 31.58
N SER A 916 -4.25 -4.54 31.34
CA SER A 916 -5.52 -3.82 31.17
C SER A 916 -6.10 -3.35 32.50
N ALA A 917 -7.03 -2.38 32.47
CA ALA A 917 -7.66 -1.79 33.66
C ALA A 917 -8.39 -2.83 34.55
N ASP A 918 -8.85 -3.90 33.93
CA ASP A 918 -9.53 -5.06 34.47
C ASP A 918 -8.57 -6.15 34.98
N GLY A 919 -7.26 -5.87 35.02
CA GLY A 919 -6.22 -6.76 35.55
C GLY A 919 -5.87 -7.93 34.62
N VAL A 920 -6.28 -7.85 33.35
CA VAL A 920 -5.97 -8.85 32.32
C VAL A 920 -4.64 -8.49 31.65
N PHE A 921 -3.76 -9.47 31.53
CA PHE A 921 -2.46 -9.33 30.86
C PHE A 921 -2.54 -9.93 29.46
N ASN A 922 -1.84 -9.32 28.50
CA ASN A 922 -1.69 -9.91 27.16
C ASN A 922 -0.54 -10.93 27.05
N PHE A 923 0.00 -11.36 28.20
CA PHE A 923 0.98 -12.41 28.40
C PHE A 923 0.63 -13.21 29.66
N ASP A 924 1.27 -14.37 29.88
CA ASP A 924 1.07 -15.17 31.09
C ASP A 924 1.72 -14.46 32.30
N ALA A 925 0.91 -13.89 33.19
CA ALA A 925 1.41 -13.18 34.38
C ALA A 925 1.86 -14.14 35.50
N GLU A 926 1.40 -15.39 35.52
CA GLU A 926 1.86 -16.40 36.48
C GLU A 926 3.23 -16.95 36.09
N ASN A 927 3.48 -17.05 34.77
CA ASN A 927 4.77 -17.44 34.19
C ASN A 927 5.23 -16.42 33.15
N PRO A 928 5.74 -15.24 33.57
CA PRO A 928 6.12 -14.19 32.64
C PRO A 928 7.16 -14.63 31.61
N PRO A 929 7.06 -14.17 30.36
CA PRO A 929 8.05 -14.45 29.32
C PRO A 929 9.48 -14.16 29.78
N ILE A 930 10.42 -15.00 29.36
CA ILE A 930 11.83 -14.85 29.70
C ILE A 930 12.46 -13.76 28.84
N ASN A 931 13.07 -12.76 29.47
CA ASN A 931 13.85 -11.73 28.81
C ASN A 931 15.15 -12.34 28.24
N PRO A 932 15.37 -12.32 26.92
CA PRO A 932 16.55 -12.89 26.28
C PRO A 932 17.86 -12.15 26.60
N LEU A 933 17.79 -10.93 27.18
CA LEU A 933 18.99 -10.16 27.56
C LEU A 933 19.66 -10.70 28.83
N ASP A 934 18.88 -11.15 29.81
CA ASP A 934 19.39 -11.56 31.13
C ASP A 934 18.93 -12.97 31.58
N GLY A 935 18.08 -13.62 30.79
CA GLY A 935 17.57 -14.96 31.05
C GLY A 935 16.56 -15.03 32.20
N LYS A 936 15.99 -13.91 32.64
CA LYS A 936 15.03 -13.85 33.75
C LYS A 936 13.61 -13.53 33.24
N PRO A 937 12.55 -13.94 33.97
CA PRO A 937 11.20 -13.47 33.68
C PRO A 937 11.12 -11.94 33.70
N ILE A 938 10.35 -11.35 32.78
CA ILE A 938 10.13 -9.90 32.76
C ILE A 938 9.49 -9.41 34.06
N SER A 939 9.90 -8.23 34.52
CA SER A 939 9.42 -7.60 35.76
C SER A 939 8.72 -6.26 35.54
N THR A 940 8.68 -5.76 34.30
CA THR A 940 8.08 -4.49 33.90
C THR A 940 7.22 -4.68 32.65
N TRP A 941 6.17 -3.86 32.54
CA TRP A 941 5.20 -3.83 31.45
C TRP A 941 4.39 -2.53 31.52
N TYR A 942 3.61 -2.22 30.47
CA TYR A 942 2.75 -1.04 30.46
C TYR A 942 1.53 -1.25 31.36
N LYS A 943 1.31 -0.29 32.27
CA LYS A 943 0.14 -0.26 33.17
C LYS A 943 -1.09 0.33 32.46
N PRO A 944 -2.30 0.17 33.03
CA PRO A 944 -3.52 0.74 32.44
C PRO A 944 -3.37 2.23 32.14
N GLY A 945 -3.65 2.62 30.89
CA GLY A 945 -3.54 3.99 30.40
C GLY A 945 -2.13 4.47 30.05
N GLN A 946 -1.09 3.67 30.28
CA GLN A 946 0.26 3.99 29.82
C GLN A 946 0.44 3.66 28.34
N THR A 947 1.16 4.52 27.62
CA THR A 947 1.50 4.34 26.21
C THR A 947 3.02 4.39 26.02
N TRP A 948 3.52 3.83 24.92
CA TRP A 948 4.93 3.93 24.51
C TRP A 948 5.43 5.38 24.53
N THR A 949 4.70 6.27 23.85
CA THR A 949 5.04 7.69 23.76
C THR A 949 5.03 8.37 25.13
N GLY A 950 4.04 8.06 25.98
CA GLY A 950 3.94 8.60 27.32
C GLY A 950 5.04 8.13 28.27
N GLN A 951 5.48 6.87 28.16
CA GLN A 951 6.54 6.33 29.03
C GLN A 951 7.94 6.77 28.59
N PHE A 952 8.23 6.76 27.29
CA PHE A 952 9.57 7.04 26.77
C PHE A 952 9.83 8.53 26.51
N GLY A 953 8.77 9.34 26.43
CA GLY A 953 8.87 10.79 26.26
C GLY A 953 9.71 11.16 25.03
N ASP A 954 10.73 11.98 25.24
CA ASP A 954 11.64 12.48 24.19
C ASP A 954 12.45 11.40 23.46
N LEU A 955 12.52 10.17 24.00
CA LEU A 955 13.19 9.05 23.34
C LEU A 955 12.27 8.23 22.42
N ALA A 956 10.95 8.34 22.57
CA ALA A 956 9.99 7.41 21.95
C ALA A 956 10.17 7.31 20.43
N THR A 957 10.22 8.45 19.74
CA THR A 957 10.38 8.47 18.28
C THR A 957 11.75 7.92 17.87
N THR A 958 12.84 8.51 18.36
CA THR A 958 14.20 8.13 17.94
C THR A 958 14.57 6.67 18.25
N VAL A 959 14.04 6.10 19.33
CA VAL A 959 14.28 4.68 19.65
C VAL A 959 13.50 3.77 18.72
N ASP A 960 12.26 4.11 18.36
CA ASP A 960 11.50 3.30 17.39
C ASP A 960 12.12 3.38 16.00
N GLU A 961 12.56 4.57 15.56
CA GLU A 961 13.35 4.73 14.32
C GLU A 961 14.61 3.88 14.36
N CYS A 962 15.40 3.98 15.43
CA CYS A 962 16.65 3.22 15.53
C CYS A 962 16.40 1.71 15.52
N ARG A 963 15.32 1.25 16.14
CA ARG A 963 14.92 -0.16 16.10
C ARG A 963 14.53 -0.58 14.68
N ALA A 964 13.72 0.22 13.97
CA ALA A 964 13.29 -0.08 12.61
C ALA A 964 14.48 -0.11 11.63
N GLU A 965 15.38 0.87 11.72
CA GLU A 965 16.62 0.92 10.94
C GLU A 965 17.50 -0.32 11.16
N LEU A 966 17.61 -0.76 12.42
CA LEU A 966 18.36 -1.95 12.79
C LEU A 966 17.71 -3.24 12.28
N VAL A 967 16.38 -3.36 12.28
CA VAL A 967 15.70 -4.53 11.68
C VAL A 967 16.03 -4.63 10.19
N GLY A 968 15.87 -3.52 9.46
CA GLY A 968 16.19 -3.48 8.05
C GLY A 968 17.66 -3.85 7.81
N ALA A 969 18.58 -3.26 8.58
CA ALA A 969 20.00 -3.53 8.42
C ALA A 969 20.40 -4.97 8.81
N TYR A 970 19.79 -5.53 9.85
CA TYR A 970 20.08 -6.88 10.35
C TYR A 970 19.64 -7.98 9.38
N LEU A 971 18.57 -7.76 8.61
CA LEU A 971 18.05 -8.70 7.63
C LEU A 971 18.76 -8.61 6.27
N MET A 972 19.42 -7.49 5.96
CA MET A 972 20.11 -7.22 4.68
C MET A 972 21.45 -7.99 4.49
N ASP A 973 21.66 -9.08 5.23
CA ASP A 973 22.71 -10.08 4.96
C ASP A 973 22.12 -11.49 4.74
N ASP A 974 20.80 -11.62 4.78
CA ASP A 974 20.08 -12.88 4.63
C ASP A 974 20.02 -13.27 3.14
N PRO A 975 20.69 -14.35 2.72
CA PRO A 975 20.83 -14.68 1.31
C PRO A 975 19.49 -15.06 0.67
N GLU A 976 18.55 -15.59 1.43
CA GLU A 976 17.25 -15.97 0.90
C GLU A 976 16.33 -14.77 0.74
N LEU A 977 16.37 -13.83 1.69
CA LEU A 977 15.68 -12.55 1.55
C LEU A 977 16.20 -11.77 0.34
N LEU A 978 17.52 -11.67 0.19
CA LEU A 978 18.14 -10.97 -0.92
C LEU A 978 17.87 -11.66 -2.26
N ALA A 979 17.84 -13.00 -2.28
CA ALA A 979 17.43 -13.76 -3.46
C ALA A 979 15.97 -13.53 -3.85
N LEU A 980 15.06 -13.33 -2.87
CA LEU A 980 13.66 -12.96 -3.14
C LEU A 980 13.56 -11.64 -3.90
N PHE A 981 14.50 -10.72 -3.66
CA PHE A 981 14.60 -9.42 -4.34
C PHE A 981 15.37 -9.50 -5.67
N GLY A 982 15.84 -10.68 -6.07
CA GLY A 982 16.60 -10.88 -7.30
C GLY A 982 18.12 -10.76 -7.17
N PHE A 983 18.65 -10.55 -5.95
CA PHE A 983 20.09 -10.46 -5.71
C PHE A 983 20.65 -11.82 -5.31
N THR A 984 21.33 -12.44 -6.26
CA THR A 984 21.99 -13.75 -6.10
C THR A 984 23.48 -13.63 -6.39
N ASP A 985 24.25 -14.67 -6.09
CA ASP A 985 25.69 -14.71 -6.41
C ASP A 985 26.00 -14.57 -7.90
N SER A 986 25.00 -14.78 -8.77
CA SER A 986 25.11 -14.67 -10.23
C SER A 986 24.53 -13.38 -10.83
N SER A 987 23.89 -12.55 -10.00
CA SER A 987 23.29 -11.29 -10.44
C SER A 987 24.34 -10.18 -10.59
N GLU A 988 24.03 -9.14 -11.38
CA GLU A 988 24.97 -8.03 -11.63
C GLU A 988 25.36 -7.28 -10.35
N ILE A 989 24.42 -7.15 -9.41
CA ILE A 989 24.64 -6.66 -8.06
C ILE A 989 24.40 -7.84 -7.12
N CYS A 990 25.46 -8.46 -6.61
CA CYS A 990 25.32 -9.63 -5.76
C CYS A 990 24.85 -9.27 -4.33
N ALA A 991 24.38 -10.27 -3.59
CA ALA A 991 23.94 -10.09 -2.21
C ALA A 991 25.02 -9.48 -1.30
N GLU A 992 26.27 -9.93 -1.44
CA GLU A 992 27.40 -9.40 -0.65
C GLU A 992 27.71 -7.94 -0.94
N ASP A 993 27.51 -7.50 -2.19
CA ASP A 993 27.72 -6.12 -2.58
C ASP A 993 26.67 -5.17 -1.98
N LEU A 994 25.43 -5.62 -1.87
CA LEU A 994 24.39 -4.88 -1.15
C LEU A 994 24.68 -4.81 0.35
N THR A 995 25.01 -5.93 0.98
CA THR A 995 25.33 -5.94 2.41
C THR A 995 26.52 -5.03 2.70
N TYR A 996 27.57 -5.06 1.88
CA TYR A 996 28.69 -4.15 2.06
C TYR A 996 28.32 -2.68 1.86
N ASN A 997 27.54 -2.37 0.81
CA ASN A 997 27.11 -1.00 0.55
C ASN A 997 26.25 -0.46 1.70
N LEU A 998 25.37 -1.28 2.26
CA LEU A 998 24.59 -0.94 3.45
C LEU A 998 25.49 -0.57 4.64
N TYR A 999 26.53 -1.35 4.97
CA TYR A 999 27.42 -1.01 6.08
C TYR A 999 28.17 0.31 5.85
N LEU A 1000 28.52 0.61 4.60
CA LEU A 1000 29.12 1.89 4.24
C LEU A 1000 28.09 3.02 4.39
N GLN A 1001 26.85 2.80 3.96
CA GLN A 1001 25.72 3.72 4.12
C GLN A 1001 25.42 4.02 5.60
N LEU A 1002 25.39 3.01 6.48
CA LEU A 1002 25.22 3.17 7.94
C LEU A 1002 26.28 4.10 8.54
N GLY A 1003 27.54 3.99 8.09
CA GLY A 1003 28.59 4.89 8.55
C GLY A 1003 28.47 6.29 7.99
N VAL A 1004 28.12 6.42 6.71
CA VAL A 1004 27.92 7.72 6.02
C VAL A 1004 26.77 8.49 6.65
N ASP A 1005 25.64 7.84 6.90
CA ASP A 1005 24.46 8.48 7.50
C ASP A 1005 24.66 8.80 8.98
N GLY A 1006 25.40 7.97 9.71
CA GLY A 1006 25.80 8.27 11.08
C GLY A 1006 26.62 9.56 11.19
N LEU A 1007 27.57 9.78 10.27
CA LEU A 1007 28.32 11.04 10.21
C LEU A 1007 27.45 12.21 9.74
N ARG A 1008 26.62 12.00 8.71
CA ARG A 1008 25.69 13.03 8.21
C ARG A 1008 24.74 13.51 9.30
N GLY A 1009 24.28 12.59 10.16
CA GLY A 1009 23.36 12.86 11.26
C GLY A 1009 23.87 13.94 12.21
N LEU A 1010 25.19 14.05 12.43
CA LEU A 1010 25.80 15.07 13.31
C LEU A 1010 25.42 16.51 12.92
N SER A 1011 25.09 16.77 11.65
CA SER A 1011 24.61 18.08 11.21
C SER A 1011 23.31 18.54 11.88
N ASN A 1012 22.50 17.59 12.37
CA ASN A 1012 21.23 17.83 13.09
C ASN A 1012 21.40 17.87 14.62
N PHE A 1013 22.63 17.77 15.15
CA PHE A 1013 22.87 17.96 16.58
C PHE A 1013 23.12 19.44 16.90
N ASN A 1014 22.47 19.97 17.94
CA ASN A 1014 22.67 21.33 18.42
C ASN A 1014 23.57 21.33 19.67
N VAL A 1015 24.75 21.92 19.54
CA VAL A 1015 25.77 21.98 20.60
C VAL A 1015 25.35 22.89 21.77
N GLN A 1016 24.55 23.93 21.52
CA GLN A 1016 24.16 24.88 22.56
C GLN A 1016 23.06 24.32 23.46
N SER A 1017 22.09 23.63 22.88
CA SER A 1017 20.99 23.00 23.64
C SER A 1017 21.28 21.57 24.06
N ASN A 1018 22.36 20.96 23.54
CA ASN A 1018 22.68 19.54 23.71
C ASN A 1018 21.52 18.63 23.27
N LYS A 1019 20.81 19.02 22.21
CA LYS A 1019 19.64 18.30 21.69
C LYS A 1019 19.82 17.93 20.22
N TRP A 1020 19.25 16.80 19.86
CA TRP A 1020 19.09 16.37 18.47
C TRP A 1020 17.84 17.01 17.87
N GLY A 1021 17.97 17.55 16.65
CA GLY A 1021 16.87 18.15 15.90
C GLY A 1021 16.13 17.19 14.97
N GLN A 1022 16.61 15.95 14.79
CA GLN A 1022 15.95 14.96 13.91
C GLN A 1022 16.18 13.53 14.44
N ALA A 1023 15.10 12.74 14.51
CA ALA A 1023 15.07 11.44 15.20
C ALA A 1023 15.92 10.34 14.51
N HIS A 1024 15.86 10.25 13.18
CA HIS A 1024 16.66 9.29 12.39
C HIS A 1024 18.16 9.60 12.44
N SER A 1025 18.54 10.88 12.44
CA SER A 1025 19.92 11.35 12.52
C SER A 1025 20.56 10.92 13.85
N ARG A 1026 19.79 11.02 14.94
CA ARG A 1026 20.17 10.50 16.25
C ARG A 1026 20.33 8.98 16.23
N ALA A 1027 19.40 8.28 15.57
CA ALA A 1027 19.44 6.83 15.40
C ALA A 1027 20.65 6.36 14.57
N HIS A 1028 20.89 6.92 13.39
CA HIS A 1028 22.03 6.60 12.53
C HIS A 1028 23.35 6.84 13.24
N PHE A 1029 23.48 7.94 13.98
CA PHE A 1029 24.69 8.19 14.78
C PHE A 1029 24.86 7.17 15.91
N ALA A 1030 23.78 6.77 16.59
CA ALA A 1030 23.82 5.71 17.59
C ALA A 1030 24.23 4.34 16.99
N ILE A 1031 23.75 4.01 15.79
CA ILE A 1031 24.14 2.80 15.06
C ILE A 1031 25.62 2.84 14.67
N LEU A 1032 26.11 3.95 14.12
CA LEU A 1032 27.53 4.13 13.82
C LEU A 1032 28.39 3.95 15.09
N LYS A 1033 28.01 4.60 16.19
CA LYS A 1033 28.74 4.49 17.46
C LYS A 1033 28.71 3.07 18.01
N CYS A 1034 27.61 2.33 17.83
CA CYS A 1034 27.53 0.90 18.16
C CYS A 1034 28.49 0.06 17.31
N LEU A 1035 28.56 0.28 16.00
CA LEU A 1035 29.49 -0.43 15.11
C LEU A 1035 30.96 -0.09 15.42
N LEU A 1036 31.27 1.15 15.80
CA LEU A 1036 32.61 1.56 16.21
C LEU A 1036 33.03 0.90 17.54
N GLN A 1037 32.13 0.83 18.51
CA GLN A 1037 32.43 0.32 19.86
C GLN A 1037 32.38 -1.22 19.94
N SER A 1038 31.39 -1.83 19.30
CA SER A 1038 31.05 -3.26 19.45
C SER A 1038 31.26 -4.07 18.18
N GLY A 1039 31.51 -3.43 17.03
CA GLY A 1039 31.66 -4.11 15.74
C GLY A 1039 33.06 -4.67 15.46
N GLY A 1040 33.98 -4.69 16.43
CA GLY A 1040 35.31 -5.30 16.27
C GLY A 1040 36.17 -4.68 15.16
N GLY A 1041 35.96 -3.40 14.85
CA GLY A 1041 36.61 -2.69 13.75
C GLY A 1041 36.05 -3.01 12.36
N VAL A 1042 34.81 -3.52 12.26
CA VAL A 1042 34.08 -3.68 10.99
C VAL A 1042 33.85 -2.35 10.29
N VAL A 1043 33.59 -1.29 11.06
CA VAL A 1043 33.53 0.10 10.58
C VAL A 1043 34.60 0.90 11.31
N THR A 1044 35.31 1.76 10.59
CA THR A 1044 36.24 2.74 11.15
C THR A 1044 36.04 4.09 10.48
N VAL A 1045 36.32 5.18 11.22
CA VAL A 1045 36.25 6.55 10.70
C VAL A 1045 37.64 7.18 10.82
N THR A 1046 38.15 7.70 9.72
CA THR A 1046 39.39 8.50 9.69
C THR A 1046 39.03 9.97 9.62
N HIS A 1047 39.62 10.79 10.49
CA HIS A 1047 39.40 12.24 10.54
C HIS A 1047 40.70 12.99 10.28
N SER A 1048 40.70 13.90 9.32
CA SER A 1048 41.78 14.86 9.09
C SER A 1048 41.28 16.28 9.27
N ARG A 1049 41.66 16.93 10.37
CA ARG A 1049 41.31 18.34 10.62
C ARG A 1049 41.94 19.30 9.62
N LEU A 1050 43.15 18.99 9.14
CA LEU A 1050 43.88 19.83 8.19
C LEU A 1050 43.18 19.84 6.82
N GLU A 1051 42.73 18.68 6.37
CA GLU A 1051 42.03 18.53 5.09
C GLU A 1051 40.52 18.78 5.22
N GLN A 1052 40.03 19.02 6.45
CA GLN A 1052 38.60 19.06 6.76
C GLN A 1052 37.87 17.84 6.18
N SER A 1053 38.43 16.63 6.37
CA SER A 1053 37.93 15.40 5.76
C SER A 1053 37.59 14.33 6.81
N LEU A 1054 36.49 13.62 6.57
CA LEU A 1054 36.06 12.43 7.29
C LEU A 1054 35.87 11.31 6.29
N LYS A 1055 36.36 10.10 6.58
CA LYS A 1055 36.21 8.93 5.70
C LYS A 1055 35.81 7.69 6.48
N VAL A 1056 34.70 7.09 6.07
CA VAL A 1056 34.23 5.78 6.55
C VAL A 1056 34.98 4.70 5.80
N ARG A 1057 35.37 3.64 6.51
CA ARG A 1057 35.93 2.42 5.93
C ARG A 1057 35.24 1.21 6.53
N VAL A 1058 34.89 0.25 5.68
CA VAL A 1058 34.24 -1.01 6.07
C VAL A 1058 35.15 -2.20 5.77
N ASP A 1059 35.34 -3.08 6.75
CA ASP A 1059 36.04 -4.36 6.59
C ASP A 1059 35.02 -5.47 6.25
N ARG A 1060 34.96 -5.85 4.95
CA ARG A 1060 34.03 -6.86 4.42
C ARG A 1060 34.08 -8.17 5.20
N ALA A 1061 35.26 -8.63 5.61
CA ALA A 1061 35.43 -9.92 6.28
C ALA A 1061 34.81 -9.95 7.69
N LYS A 1062 34.57 -8.77 8.29
CA LYS A 1062 34.02 -8.62 9.64
C LYS A 1062 32.52 -8.36 9.69
N ILE A 1063 31.87 -8.16 8.54
CA ILE A 1063 30.44 -7.88 8.47
C ILE A 1063 29.63 -8.97 9.16
N ARG A 1064 29.75 -10.23 8.73
CA ARG A 1064 28.97 -11.34 9.31
C ARG A 1064 29.43 -11.74 10.72
N THR A 1065 30.73 -11.64 10.99
CA THR A 1065 31.34 -12.16 12.24
C THR A 1065 31.28 -11.19 13.40
N HIS A 1066 31.30 -9.87 13.16
CA HIS A 1066 31.32 -8.85 14.20
C HIS A 1066 30.24 -7.79 13.99
N GLY A 1067 30.05 -7.32 12.75
CA GLY A 1067 29.05 -6.31 12.41
C GLY A 1067 27.63 -6.75 12.71
N LYS A 1068 27.20 -7.90 12.17
CA LYS A 1068 25.84 -8.41 12.36
C LYS A 1068 25.54 -8.70 13.84
N PRO A 1069 26.42 -9.39 14.61
CA PRO A 1069 26.21 -9.55 16.04
C PRO A 1069 26.09 -8.21 16.80
N ALA A 1070 26.86 -7.19 16.44
CA ALA A 1070 26.76 -5.87 17.07
C ALA A 1070 25.40 -5.21 16.81
N LEU A 1071 24.93 -5.21 15.55
CA LEU A 1071 23.60 -4.71 15.19
C LEU A 1071 22.49 -5.52 15.88
N GLY A 1072 22.57 -6.85 15.85
CA GLY A 1072 21.59 -7.75 16.46
C GLY A 1072 21.50 -7.57 17.98
N ASN A 1073 22.63 -7.34 18.66
CA ASN A 1073 22.63 -7.08 20.10
C ASN A 1073 21.98 -5.73 20.44
N MET A 1074 22.31 -4.66 19.71
CA MET A 1074 21.67 -3.36 19.88
C MET A 1074 20.17 -3.43 19.60
N LEU A 1075 19.80 -4.12 18.52
CA LEU A 1075 18.41 -4.36 18.13
C LEU A 1075 17.63 -5.08 19.23
N LEU A 1076 18.19 -6.15 19.79
CA LEU A 1076 17.58 -6.90 20.88
C LEU A 1076 17.36 -6.02 22.13
N HIS A 1077 18.34 -5.20 22.50
CA HIS A 1077 18.20 -4.27 23.62
C HIS A 1077 17.03 -3.30 23.42
N LEU A 1078 17.01 -2.57 22.29
CA LEU A 1078 15.96 -1.59 22.00
C LEU A 1078 14.57 -2.24 21.90
N HIS A 1079 14.50 -3.43 21.28
CA HIS A 1079 13.25 -4.20 21.19
C HIS A 1079 12.71 -4.57 22.57
N MET A 1080 13.57 -5.11 23.44
CA MET A 1080 13.17 -5.53 24.77
C MET A 1080 12.73 -4.35 25.63
N PHE A 1081 13.48 -3.24 25.64
CA PHE A 1081 13.08 -2.05 26.38
C PHE A 1081 11.69 -1.55 25.97
N ARG A 1082 11.42 -1.53 24.65
CA ARG A 1082 10.11 -1.16 24.11
C ARG A 1082 9.01 -2.13 24.52
N CYS A 1083 9.25 -3.44 24.43
CA CYS A 1083 8.23 -4.43 24.73
C CYS A 1083 7.89 -4.49 26.22
N THR A 1084 8.84 -4.25 27.12
CA THR A 1084 8.66 -4.39 28.58
C THR A 1084 8.50 -3.05 29.31
N ALA A 1085 8.34 -1.94 28.60
CA ALA A 1085 8.25 -0.59 29.18
C ALA A 1085 9.46 -0.18 30.05
N ASP A 1086 10.66 -0.71 29.79
CA ASP A 1086 11.87 -0.38 30.55
C ASP A 1086 12.53 0.90 30.02
N VAL A 1087 11.96 2.05 30.39
CA VAL A 1087 12.46 3.37 30.01
C VAL A 1087 13.82 3.68 30.64
N GLN A 1088 14.08 3.22 31.86
CA GLN A 1088 15.32 3.54 32.57
C GLN A 1088 16.52 2.80 31.98
N GLY A 1089 16.33 1.52 31.65
CA GLY A 1089 17.30 0.74 30.89
C GLY A 1089 17.57 1.36 29.52
N CYS A 1090 16.51 1.76 28.82
CA CYS A 1090 16.61 2.42 27.52
C CYS A 1090 17.40 3.73 27.58
N ARG A 1091 17.08 4.65 28.49
CA ARG A 1091 17.81 5.93 28.65
C ARG A 1091 19.28 5.68 28.89
N THR A 1092 19.60 4.81 29.85
CA THR A 1092 20.98 4.47 30.21
C THR A 1092 21.77 3.93 29.02
N TYR A 1093 21.15 3.08 28.19
CA TYR A 1093 21.79 2.46 27.04
C TYR A 1093 21.87 3.41 25.82
N TYR A 1094 20.74 3.97 25.40
CA TYR A 1094 20.58 4.69 24.15
C TYR A 1094 21.12 6.11 24.19
N GLU A 1095 21.00 6.83 25.32
CA GLU A 1095 21.57 8.18 25.45
C GLU A 1095 23.10 8.12 25.39
N LYS A 1096 23.71 7.08 25.96
CA LYS A 1096 25.15 6.84 25.85
C LYS A 1096 25.58 6.60 24.39
N LEU A 1097 24.81 5.84 23.61
CA LEU A 1097 25.11 5.61 22.19
C LEU A 1097 24.82 6.83 21.31
N SER A 1098 23.91 7.71 21.73
CA SER A 1098 23.54 8.92 20.95
C SER A 1098 24.19 10.22 21.45
N SER A 1099 25.07 10.16 22.46
CA SER A 1099 25.79 11.33 22.97
C SER A 1099 26.88 11.80 22.00
N VAL A 1100 26.92 13.12 21.75
CA VAL A 1100 27.91 13.79 20.89
C VAL A 1100 28.86 14.61 21.77
N GLU A 1101 30.02 14.04 22.01
CA GLU A 1101 31.02 14.57 22.95
C GLU A 1101 32.43 14.19 22.47
N GLY A 1102 33.45 14.92 22.93
CA GLY A 1102 34.85 14.70 22.55
C GLY A 1102 35.08 14.84 21.04
N GLU A 1103 35.74 13.86 20.42
CA GLU A 1103 36.08 13.85 19.00
C GLU A 1103 34.87 14.00 18.07
N HIS A 1104 33.68 13.55 18.49
CA HIS A 1104 32.46 13.64 17.68
C HIS A 1104 32.00 15.09 17.46
N LEU A 1105 32.34 16.02 18.38
CA LEU A 1105 32.07 17.45 18.17
C LEU A 1105 32.96 18.02 17.06
N GLU A 1106 34.19 17.53 16.93
CA GLU A 1106 35.11 17.93 15.87
C GLU A 1106 34.74 17.30 14.52
N TRP A 1107 34.22 16.07 14.56
CA TRP A 1107 33.61 15.46 13.38
C TRP A 1107 32.43 16.28 12.91
N ARG A 1108 31.56 16.73 13.83
CA ARG A 1108 30.42 17.61 13.51
C ARG A 1108 30.87 18.91 12.83
N GLU A 1109 31.90 19.57 13.33
CA GLU A 1109 32.44 20.78 12.67
C GLU A 1109 32.85 20.49 11.22
N THR A 1110 33.52 19.36 11.00
CA THR A 1110 33.94 18.92 9.67
C THR A 1110 32.74 18.57 8.78
N VAL A 1111 31.72 17.90 9.31
CA VAL A 1111 30.46 17.58 8.62
C VAL A 1111 29.74 18.85 8.18
N LEU A 1112 29.69 19.87 9.04
CA LEU A 1112 29.08 21.16 8.68
C LEU A 1112 29.89 21.91 7.61
N ALA A 1113 31.22 21.86 7.69
CA ALA A 1113 32.10 22.49 6.70
C ALA A 1113 32.06 21.80 5.33
N THR A 1114 31.74 20.50 5.29
CA THR A 1114 31.69 19.67 4.08
C THR A 1114 30.26 19.30 3.66
N LYS A 1115 29.25 19.98 4.22
CA LYS A 1115 27.84 19.67 3.96
C LYS A 1115 27.54 19.81 2.46
N PRO A 1116 26.99 18.78 1.80
CA PRO A 1116 26.63 18.86 0.39
C PRO A 1116 25.50 19.89 0.17
N PRO A 1117 25.42 20.50 -1.03
CA PRO A 1117 24.30 21.37 -1.38
C PRO A 1117 22.96 20.65 -1.23
N PRO A 1118 21.90 21.32 -0.74
CA PRO A 1118 20.56 20.74 -0.59
C PRO A 1118 20.03 20.15 -1.90
N LEU A 1119 19.22 19.10 -1.76
CA LEU A 1119 18.51 18.49 -2.88
C LEU A 1119 17.19 19.24 -3.10
N ILE A 1120 16.88 19.57 -4.34
CA ILE A 1120 15.58 20.12 -4.73
C ILE A 1120 15.02 19.37 -5.93
N PHE A 1121 13.69 19.28 -6.03
CA PHE A 1121 13.01 18.44 -7.00
C PHE A 1121 12.11 19.26 -7.94
N ALA A 1122 12.32 19.10 -9.25
CA ALA A 1122 11.41 19.55 -10.27
C ALA A 1122 10.29 18.50 -10.42
N GLN A 1123 9.07 18.87 -10.00
CA GLN A 1123 7.88 18.01 -10.11
C GLN A 1123 7.07 18.39 -11.35
N ALA A 1124 6.45 17.38 -11.97
CA ALA A 1124 5.65 17.53 -13.18
C ALA A 1124 4.34 18.29 -12.93
N ASN A 1125 3.76 18.80 -14.02
CA ASN A 1125 2.40 19.35 -14.04
C ASN A 1125 1.53 18.58 -15.03
N THR A 1126 0.23 18.61 -14.79
CA THR A 1126 -0.78 18.12 -15.74
C THR A 1126 -1.63 19.28 -16.22
N PHE A 1127 -1.97 19.26 -17.51
CA PHE A 1127 -2.82 20.26 -18.15
C PHE A 1127 -4.01 19.58 -18.78
N LEU A 1128 -5.16 20.25 -18.72
CA LEU A 1128 -6.40 19.79 -19.31
C LEU A 1128 -6.71 20.65 -20.54
N ASP A 1129 -6.75 20.04 -21.72
CA ASP A 1129 -7.23 20.65 -22.96
C ASP A 1129 -8.50 19.92 -23.43
N GLY A 1130 -9.65 20.54 -23.13
CA GLY A 1130 -10.96 19.92 -23.29
C GLY A 1130 -11.07 18.62 -22.49
N ASP A 1131 -10.93 17.51 -23.19
CA ASP A 1131 -11.11 16.15 -22.69
C ASP A 1131 -9.79 15.37 -22.50
N THR A 1132 -8.66 15.96 -22.87
CA THR A 1132 -7.35 15.30 -22.86
C THR A 1132 -6.48 15.88 -21.76
N VAL A 1133 -5.85 15.00 -20.97
CA VAL A 1133 -4.86 15.37 -19.95
C VAL A 1133 -3.46 15.13 -20.48
N THR A 1134 -2.64 16.18 -20.51
CA THR A 1134 -1.23 16.09 -20.91
C THR A 1134 -0.32 16.28 -19.72
N LEU A 1135 0.75 15.51 -19.64
CA LEU A 1135 1.83 15.66 -18.66
C LEU A 1135 2.92 16.57 -19.20
N LYS A 1136 3.50 17.40 -18.34
CA LYS A 1136 4.75 18.13 -18.61
C LYS A 1136 5.74 17.90 -17.47
N GLU A 1137 6.85 17.27 -17.79
CA GLU A 1137 8.02 17.26 -16.92
C GLU A 1137 8.92 18.47 -17.21
N TYR A 1138 9.70 18.87 -16.23
CA TYR A 1138 10.58 20.03 -16.31
C TYR A 1138 12.03 19.59 -16.21
N GLU A 1139 12.91 20.33 -16.90
CA GLU A 1139 14.35 20.12 -16.80
C GLU A 1139 14.83 20.27 -15.35
N PRO A 1140 15.76 19.42 -14.88
CA PRO A 1140 16.30 19.48 -13.52
C PRO A 1140 17.28 20.65 -13.37
N THR A 1141 16.75 21.87 -13.43
CA THR A 1141 17.46 23.16 -13.29
C THR A 1141 16.69 24.06 -12.33
N VAL A 1142 17.34 25.09 -11.77
CA VAL A 1142 16.66 26.05 -10.87
C VAL A 1142 15.54 26.79 -11.60
N GLU A 1143 15.74 27.09 -12.88
CA GLU A 1143 14.74 27.67 -13.77
C GLU A 1143 13.59 26.70 -14.04
N GLY A 1144 13.88 25.41 -14.26
CA GLY A 1144 12.87 24.38 -14.44
C GLY A 1144 11.97 24.22 -13.22
N VAL A 1145 12.53 24.29 -12.01
CA VAL A 1145 11.75 24.32 -10.75
C VAL A 1145 10.84 25.54 -10.72
N ILE A 1146 11.36 26.74 -10.99
CA ILE A 1146 10.54 27.97 -10.95
C ILE A 1146 9.44 27.93 -12.03
N ALA A 1147 9.76 27.48 -13.24
CA ALA A 1147 8.79 27.33 -14.33
C ALA A 1147 7.68 26.34 -13.96
N SER A 1148 8.03 25.22 -13.30
CA SER A 1148 7.04 24.26 -12.81
C SER A 1148 6.04 24.89 -11.84
N TRP A 1149 6.52 25.72 -10.90
CA TRP A 1149 5.64 26.40 -9.94
C TRP A 1149 4.80 27.51 -10.59
N ALA A 1150 5.38 28.28 -11.51
CA ALA A 1150 4.66 29.32 -12.23
C ALA A 1150 3.51 28.76 -13.08
N GLU A 1151 3.74 27.63 -13.73
CA GLU A 1151 2.73 26.95 -14.56
C GLU A 1151 1.68 26.17 -13.74
N ARG A 1152 1.91 25.91 -12.44
CA ARG A 1152 0.89 25.33 -11.55
C ARG A 1152 -0.28 26.25 -11.28
N GLN A 1153 -0.11 27.57 -11.42
CA GLN A 1153 -1.17 28.57 -11.20
C GLN A 1153 -1.88 28.41 -9.83
N VAL A 1154 -1.10 28.43 -8.74
CA VAL A 1154 -1.56 28.25 -7.35
C VAL A 1154 -2.02 29.55 -6.71
#